data_AF-A0A5J5CQL7-F1
#
_entry.id   AF-A0A5J5CQL7-F1
#
_cell.length_a   1.000
_cell.length_b   1.000
_cell.length_c   1.000
_cell.angle_alpha   90.00
_cell.angle_beta   90.00
_cell.angle_gamma   90.00
#
_symmetry.space_group_name_H-M   'P 1'
#
loop_
_entity.id
_entity.type
_entity.pdbx_description
1 polymer ?
#
loop_
_entity_poly.entity_id
_entity_poly.type
_entity_poly.pdbx_seq_one_letter_code
_entity_poly.pdbx_strand_id
1 'polypeptide(L)'
;MECEWKPDEQGLQQILQLLKESQSPDTSTQRSVQQRLEQLNQYPDFNNYLIFVLTKLKSEDEPTRSLSGLILKNNVKAHYQNFPNGVSDFIKSECLQNIGDSSPLIRATVGILITTIASKGELQNWPELLPKLCLLLDSEDYNTCEGAFGALQKICEDSAEILDSDILDRPLNIMIPKFLQSHAIACVNQFIISRTQALMLHIDPFIENLFALATDEEPEVRKNVCRALVMLLEYMLQRTQDQDENVALEACEFWLTLAEQPVCKEVLCGHLSQLTPVLVNGMKYSEIDIILLKGDIEEDEAIPDNEQDIRPRFHRSRTVAQQHEGDGIEDDEDDDDELDDDDDTISDWNLRKCSAAALDVLANVFRDDLLLHILPLLKELLFHPEWVVKESGILVLGAIAEGCMQGMIPYLPELIPHLVQCLSDKKALVRSITCWTLSRYAHWVVSQPPDIYLKPLMTELLKRILDSNKRVQEAACSAFATLEEEACTELVPYLAFILDTLVFAFSKYQHKNLLILYDAIGTLADSVGHHLNKPEYIQMLMPPLIQKWNQLKDEDKDLFPLLECLSSVATALQSGFLPYCEPVYQRCVNLVQKTLAQAMDKMPEVRQSSFALLGDLTKACFQHVKPCIADFMPILGSNLNPELISVCNNATWAIGEISIQMGSEMQPYIAMVLHQLVEIINRPNTPKTLLENTGTTRWQC
;
A
#
# COMPACT_ATOMS: atom_id res chain seq x y z
N MET A 1 -1.65 38.08 50.72
CA MET A 1 -0.52 37.77 51.61
C MET A 1 -0.87 36.49 52.33
N GLU A 2 -0.70 35.35 51.66
CA GLU A 2 -0.83 34.05 52.33
C GLU A 2 0.45 33.80 53.13
N CYS A 3 0.29 33.33 54.36
CA CYS A 3 1.41 33.06 55.24
C CYS A 3 2.11 31.80 54.71
N GLU A 4 3.20 31.97 53.95
CA GLU A 4 4.06 30.85 53.55
C GLU A 4 4.53 30.11 54.81
N TRP A 5 4.21 28.82 54.90
CA TRP A 5 4.71 27.96 55.97
C TRP A 5 6.25 27.97 55.96
N LYS A 6 6.86 28.11 57.14
CA LYS A 6 8.32 28.08 57.30
C LYS A 6 8.71 27.07 58.37
N PRO A 7 9.75 26.25 58.12
CA PRO A 7 10.23 25.33 59.13
C PRO A 7 10.88 26.10 60.29
N ASP A 8 10.71 25.60 61.50
CA ASP A 8 11.56 25.93 62.64
C ASP A 8 12.87 25.14 62.53
N GLU A 9 14.03 25.78 62.75
CA GLU A 9 15.33 25.12 62.58
C GLU A 9 15.52 23.94 63.53
N GLN A 10 15.03 24.05 64.77
CA GLN A 10 15.15 22.99 65.76
C GLN A 10 14.27 21.79 65.38
N GLY A 11 13.05 22.05 64.90
CA GLY A 11 12.16 21.03 64.35
C GLY A 11 12.78 20.33 63.13
N LEU A 12 13.31 21.09 62.18
CA LEU A 12 13.94 20.54 60.98
C LEU A 12 15.13 19.64 61.32
N GLN A 13 15.98 20.05 62.26
CA GLN A 13 17.13 19.25 62.68
C GLN A 13 16.72 17.90 63.32
N GLN A 14 15.62 17.89 64.07
CA GLN A 14 15.07 16.64 64.63
C GLN A 14 14.53 15.71 63.54
N ILE A 15 13.84 16.25 62.53
CA ILE A 15 13.35 15.44 61.41
C ILE A 15 14.52 14.86 60.60
N LEU A 16 15.55 15.64 60.33
CA LEU A 16 16.74 15.17 59.62
C LEU A 16 17.49 14.08 60.38
N GLN A 17 17.60 14.22 61.70
CA GLN A 17 18.19 13.18 62.53
C GLN A 17 17.35 11.90 62.45
N LEU A 18 16.02 12.00 62.52
CA LEU A 18 15.13 10.84 62.41
C LEU A 18 15.24 10.14 61.05
N LEU A 19 15.31 10.91 59.96
CA LEU A 19 15.50 10.37 58.61
C LEU A 19 16.85 9.67 58.47
N LYS A 20 17.93 10.20 59.04
CA LYS A 20 19.25 9.54 59.05
C LYS A 20 19.25 8.27 59.89
N GLU A 21 18.61 8.29 61.06
CA GLU A 21 18.42 7.09 61.90
C GLU A 21 17.60 6.00 61.18
N SER A 22 16.63 6.40 60.34
CA SER A 22 15.80 5.47 59.57
C SER A 22 16.56 4.66 58.50
N GLN A 23 17.71 5.16 58.07
CA GLN A 23 18.60 4.49 57.12
C GLN A 23 19.63 3.59 57.81
N SER A 24 19.65 3.54 59.15
CA SER A 24 20.56 2.70 59.91
C SER A 24 20.34 1.22 59.60
N PRO A 25 21.40 0.40 59.44
CA PRO A 25 21.28 -1.05 59.28
C PRO A 25 20.89 -1.76 60.59
N ASP A 26 20.89 -1.07 61.72
CA ASP A 26 20.57 -1.65 63.03
C ASP A 26 19.05 -1.82 63.23
N THR A 27 18.61 -3.07 63.45
CA THR A 27 17.19 -3.42 63.61
C THR A 27 16.55 -2.77 64.83
N SER A 28 17.31 -2.53 65.91
CA SER A 28 16.77 -1.91 67.13
C SER A 28 16.48 -0.42 66.90
N THR A 29 17.37 0.26 66.18
CA THR A 29 17.23 1.65 65.73
C THR A 29 16.04 1.79 64.80
N GLN A 30 15.89 0.90 63.79
CA GLN A 30 14.76 0.91 62.88
C GLN A 30 13.41 0.76 63.60
N ARG A 31 13.30 -0.12 64.60
CA ARG A 31 12.06 -0.24 65.40
C ARG A 31 11.76 1.02 66.20
N SER A 32 12.78 1.62 66.80
CA SER A 32 12.62 2.87 67.56
C SER A 32 12.18 4.02 66.65
N VAL A 33 12.75 4.11 65.46
CA VAL A 33 12.39 5.11 64.45
C VAL A 33 10.95 4.91 63.99
N GLN A 34 10.52 3.67 63.72
CA GLN A 34 9.15 3.38 63.32
C GLN A 34 8.13 3.86 64.36
N GLN A 35 8.38 3.60 65.65
CA GLN A 35 7.52 4.08 66.74
C GLN A 35 7.47 5.62 66.82
N ARG A 36 8.60 6.30 66.59
CA ARG A 36 8.65 7.77 66.56
C ARG A 36 7.89 8.33 65.35
N LEU A 37 8.03 7.72 64.18
CA LEU A 37 7.29 8.12 62.97
C LEU A 37 5.77 7.97 63.19
N GLU A 38 5.31 6.88 63.81
CA GLU A 38 3.89 6.69 64.13
C GLU A 38 3.34 7.76 65.08
N GLN A 39 4.14 8.23 66.04
CA GLN A 39 3.76 9.34 66.92
C GLN A 39 3.69 10.66 66.15
N LEU A 40 4.70 10.95 65.33
CA LEU A 40 4.78 12.21 64.57
C LEU A 40 3.71 12.32 63.48
N ASN A 41 3.28 11.19 62.91
CA ASN A 41 2.21 11.12 61.91
C ASN A 41 0.86 11.67 62.40
N GLN A 42 0.67 11.78 63.72
CA GLN A 42 -0.54 12.38 64.31
C GLN A 42 -0.57 13.90 64.19
N TYR A 43 0.57 14.54 63.90
CA TYR A 43 0.69 15.99 63.80
C TYR A 43 0.70 16.41 62.32
N PRO A 44 -0.31 17.16 61.83
CA PRO A 44 -0.38 17.55 60.43
C PRO A 44 0.84 18.34 59.94
N ASP A 45 1.43 19.15 60.82
CA ASP A 45 2.62 19.97 60.53
C ASP A 45 3.86 19.13 60.20
N PHE A 46 3.95 17.89 60.69
CA PHE A 46 5.03 16.97 60.33
C PHE A 46 5.09 16.72 58.83
N ASN A 47 3.94 16.67 58.16
CA ASN A 47 3.88 16.46 56.71
C ASN A 47 4.44 17.65 55.93
N ASN A 48 4.35 18.87 56.47
CA ASN A 48 4.98 20.06 55.87
C ASN A 48 6.51 19.97 55.94
N TYR A 49 7.08 19.45 57.04
CA TYR A 49 8.51 19.17 57.12
C TYR A 49 8.94 18.12 56.10
N LEU A 50 8.16 17.05 55.94
CA LEU A 50 8.50 15.97 55.01
C LEU A 50 8.56 16.45 53.55
N ILE A 51 7.57 17.23 53.10
CA ILE A 51 7.59 17.80 51.75
C ILE A 51 8.70 18.83 51.59
N PHE A 52 8.96 19.66 52.61
CA PHE A 52 10.03 20.65 52.59
C PHE A 52 11.41 20.01 52.43
N VAL A 53 11.68 18.90 53.14
CA VAL A 53 12.93 18.15 53.00
C VAL A 53 13.06 17.59 51.58
N LEU A 54 11.98 17.04 51.01
CA LEU A 54 11.99 16.51 49.63
C LEU A 54 12.31 17.60 48.60
N THR A 55 11.61 18.73 48.65
CA THR A 55 11.59 19.71 47.56
C THR A 55 12.55 20.88 47.75
N LYS A 56 12.68 21.45 48.96
CA LYS A 56 13.44 22.69 49.20
C LYS A 56 14.84 22.46 49.74
N LEU A 57 15.07 21.40 50.52
CA LEU A 57 16.35 21.17 51.21
C LEU A 57 17.38 20.49 50.29
N LYS A 58 17.81 21.19 49.23
CA LYS A 58 18.76 20.68 48.23
C LYS A 58 20.18 20.39 48.78
N SER A 59 20.46 20.78 50.03
CA SER A 59 21.73 20.50 50.72
C SER A 59 21.85 19.07 51.26
N GLU A 60 20.72 18.37 51.45
CA GLU A 60 20.73 16.95 51.86
C GLU A 60 20.79 16.01 50.65
N ASP A 61 21.28 14.80 50.88
CA ASP A 61 21.44 13.80 49.81
C ASP A 61 20.10 13.30 49.26
N GLU A 62 20.13 12.80 48.02
CA GLU A 62 18.95 12.35 47.30
C GLU A 62 18.20 11.20 48.00
N PRO A 63 18.86 10.18 48.58
CA PRO A 63 18.19 9.12 49.32
C PRO A 63 17.41 9.64 50.53
N THR A 64 17.96 10.59 51.29
CA THR A 64 17.29 11.19 52.46
C THR A 64 16.07 12.01 52.02
N ARG A 65 16.22 12.82 50.97
CA ARG A 65 15.12 13.60 50.39
C ARG A 65 14.00 12.70 49.87
N SER A 66 14.34 11.66 49.09
CA SER A 66 13.38 10.70 48.56
C SER A 66 12.67 9.91 49.66
N LEU A 67 13.40 9.44 50.68
CA LEU A 67 12.82 8.74 51.82
C LEU A 67 11.80 9.59 52.58
N SER A 68 12.09 10.89 52.76
CA SER A 68 11.13 11.85 53.31
C SER A 68 9.82 11.88 52.51
N GLY A 69 9.93 11.94 51.18
CA GLY A 69 8.78 11.89 50.27
C GLY A 69 8.01 10.57 50.32
N LEU A 70 8.70 9.43 50.46
CA LEU A 70 8.06 8.11 50.56
C LEU A 70 7.32 7.92 51.89
N ILE A 71 7.84 8.44 52.99
CA ILE A 71 7.13 8.49 54.28
C ILE A 71 5.87 9.35 54.13
N LEU A 72 6.00 10.54 53.54
CA LEU A 72 4.85 11.42 53.27
C LEU A 72 3.78 10.71 52.41
N LYS A 73 4.20 9.99 51.37
CA LYS A 73 3.29 9.22 50.52
C LYS A 73 2.53 8.16 51.33
N ASN A 74 3.17 7.48 52.28
CA ASN A 74 2.48 6.53 53.15
C ASN A 74 1.48 7.23 54.09
N ASN A 75 1.82 8.43 54.59
CA ASN A 75 0.91 9.25 55.39
C ASN A 75 -0.32 9.70 54.60
N VAL A 76 -0.12 10.18 53.37
CA VAL A 76 -1.22 10.49 52.43
C VAL A 76 -2.09 9.24 52.24
N LYS A 77 -1.49 8.08 51.96
CA LYS A 77 -2.26 6.85 51.74
C LYS A 77 -3.13 6.44 52.94
N ALA A 78 -2.66 6.66 54.16
CA ALA A 78 -3.35 6.22 55.38
C ALA A 78 -4.30 7.28 55.98
N HIS A 79 -3.96 8.57 55.86
CA HIS A 79 -4.55 9.63 56.68
C HIS A 79 -4.94 10.91 55.92
N TYR A 80 -4.97 10.90 54.58
CA TYR A 80 -5.22 12.11 53.79
C TYR A 80 -6.52 12.85 54.15
N GLN A 81 -7.61 12.13 54.47
CA GLN A 81 -8.87 12.75 54.88
C GLN A 81 -8.77 13.62 56.16
N ASN A 82 -7.74 13.39 56.98
CA ASN A 82 -7.50 14.13 58.21
C ASN A 82 -6.55 15.33 57.99
N PHE A 83 -6.05 15.55 56.77
CA PHE A 83 -5.12 16.64 56.49
C PHE A 83 -5.88 17.98 56.45
N PRO A 84 -5.41 19.01 57.17
CA PRO A 84 -5.93 20.36 56.99
C PRO A 84 -5.67 20.87 55.57
N ASN A 85 -6.61 21.64 55.01
CA ASN A 85 -6.49 22.17 53.64
C ASN A 85 -5.16 22.89 53.40
N GLY A 86 -4.70 23.73 54.35
CA GLY A 86 -3.43 24.43 54.22
C GLY A 86 -2.19 23.52 54.10
N VAL A 87 -2.20 22.34 54.74
CA VAL A 87 -1.13 21.34 54.59
C VAL A 87 -1.23 20.65 53.24
N SER A 88 -2.44 20.25 52.85
CA SER A 88 -2.71 19.66 51.53
C SER A 88 -2.27 20.60 50.40
N ASP A 89 -2.68 21.86 50.44
CA ASP A 89 -2.42 22.83 49.38
C ASP A 89 -0.93 23.18 49.28
N PHE A 90 -0.24 23.24 50.43
CA PHE A 90 1.23 23.36 50.45
C PHE A 90 1.91 22.18 49.77
N ILE A 91 1.52 20.94 50.10
CA ILE A 91 2.09 19.73 49.48
C ILE A 91 1.80 19.70 47.97
N LYS A 92 0.56 20.00 47.57
CA LYS A 92 0.14 20.05 46.17
C LYS A 92 0.98 21.05 45.37
N SER A 93 1.13 22.27 45.89
CA SER A 93 1.92 23.33 45.27
C SER A 93 3.39 22.94 45.12
N GLU A 94 3.99 22.42 46.19
CA GLU A 94 5.39 22.00 46.20
C GLU A 94 5.67 20.84 45.24
N CYS A 95 4.76 19.87 45.12
CA CYS A 95 4.89 18.79 44.16
C CYS A 95 4.86 19.30 42.72
N LEU A 96 3.89 20.14 42.35
CA LEU A 96 3.77 20.67 40.99
C LEU A 96 4.95 21.57 40.60
N GLN A 97 5.52 22.32 41.55
CA GLN A 97 6.70 23.16 41.31
C GLN A 97 8.00 22.36 41.12
N ASN A 98 8.07 21.12 41.64
CA ASN A 98 9.29 20.30 41.63
C ASN A 98 9.13 19.02 40.80
N ILE A 99 8.11 18.96 39.94
CA ILE A 99 7.86 17.80 39.07
C ILE A 99 8.98 17.61 38.03
N GLY A 100 9.75 18.67 37.72
CA GLY A 100 10.92 18.63 36.85
C GLY A 100 12.26 18.64 37.57
N ASP A 101 12.36 18.10 38.80
CA ASP A 101 13.66 18.03 39.51
C ASP A 101 14.71 17.28 38.65
N SER A 102 15.96 17.75 38.67
CA SER A 102 17.03 17.19 37.85
C SER A 102 17.47 15.79 38.30
N SER A 103 17.20 15.40 39.55
CA SER A 103 17.43 14.04 40.03
C SER A 103 16.25 13.14 39.62
N PRO A 104 16.48 12.05 38.86
CA PRO A 104 15.43 11.09 38.50
C PRO A 104 14.75 10.47 39.73
N LEU A 105 15.50 10.24 40.82
CA LEU A 105 14.96 9.67 42.05
C LEU A 105 13.97 10.63 42.74
N ILE A 106 14.30 11.91 42.79
CA ILE A 106 13.41 12.93 43.37
C ILE A 106 12.18 13.12 42.49
N ARG A 107 12.38 13.21 41.18
CA ARG A 107 11.28 13.34 40.21
C ARG A 107 10.29 12.18 40.30
N ALA A 108 10.78 10.94 40.36
CA ALA A 108 9.95 9.75 40.57
C ALA A 108 9.19 9.82 41.92
N THR A 109 9.85 10.28 42.99
CA THR A 109 9.22 10.43 44.31
C THR A 109 8.10 11.48 44.29
N VAL A 110 8.31 12.61 43.62
CA VAL A 110 7.30 13.67 43.44
C VAL A 110 6.13 13.15 42.60
N GLY A 111 6.39 12.47 41.48
CA GLY A 111 5.33 11.84 40.66
C GLY A 111 4.48 10.83 41.44
N ILE A 112 5.12 10.01 42.27
CA ILE A 112 4.43 9.06 43.17
C ILE A 112 3.54 9.80 44.19
N LEU A 113 4.00 10.94 44.73
CA LEU A 113 3.19 11.74 45.64
C LEU A 113 1.97 12.34 44.93
N ILE A 114 2.15 12.95 43.75
CA ILE A 114 1.06 13.53 42.95
C ILE A 114 -0.01 12.47 42.68
N THR A 115 0.39 11.31 42.17
CA THR A 115 -0.51 10.21 41.80
C THR A 115 -1.20 9.60 43.03
N THR A 116 -0.49 9.49 44.16
CA THR A 116 -1.10 9.02 45.43
C THR A 116 -2.14 10.02 45.95
N ILE A 117 -1.85 11.32 45.91
CA ILE A 117 -2.79 12.37 46.31
C ILE A 117 -4.02 12.37 45.40
N ALA A 118 -3.82 12.29 44.08
CA ALA A 118 -4.89 12.22 43.10
C ALA A 118 -5.81 11.01 43.33
N SER A 119 -5.24 9.83 43.60
CA SER A 119 -5.99 8.61 43.87
C SER A 119 -6.72 8.62 45.23
N LYS A 120 -6.07 9.09 46.30
CA LYS A 120 -6.64 9.03 47.67
C LYS A 120 -7.49 10.23 48.05
N GLY A 121 -7.20 11.37 47.43
CA GLY A 121 -7.95 12.61 47.61
C GLY A 121 -9.12 12.78 46.67
N GLU A 122 -9.31 11.87 45.71
CA GLU A 122 -10.23 11.97 44.57
C GLU A 122 -9.88 13.15 43.65
N LEU A 123 -9.82 12.89 42.34
CA LEU A 123 -9.41 13.88 41.34
C LEU A 123 -10.24 15.19 41.39
N GLN A 124 -11.53 15.07 41.70
CA GLN A 124 -12.47 16.19 41.81
C GLN A 124 -12.07 17.22 42.87
N ASN A 125 -11.32 16.82 43.90
CA ASN A 125 -10.84 17.70 44.96
C ASN A 125 -9.50 18.37 44.62
N TRP A 126 -9.00 18.19 43.39
CA TRP A 126 -7.84 18.89 42.85
C TRP A 126 -8.06 19.30 41.38
N PRO A 127 -9.00 20.23 41.12
CA PRO A 127 -9.43 20.58 39.77
C PRO A 127 -8.32 21.17 38.88
N GLU A 128 -7.32 21.83 39.49
CA GLU A 128 -6.20 22.43 38.77
C GLU A 128 -5.14 21.43 38.31
N LEU A 129 -5.17 20.17 38.79
CA LEU A 129 -4.13 19.18 38.54
C LEU A 129 -3.99 18.86 37.04
N LEU A 130 -5.06 18.38 36.41
CA LEU A 130 -5.03 17.96 35.01
C LEU A 130 -4.69 19.11 34.05
N PRO A 131 -5.34 20.29 34.15
CA PRO A 131 -4.97 21.44 33.31
C PRO A 131 -3.50 21.84 33.49
N LYS A 132 -2.99 21.84 34.73
CA LYS A 132 -1.61 22.22 35.00
C LYS A 132 -0.62 21.21 34.42
N LEU A 133 -0.86 19.91 34.61
CA LEU A 133 0.00 18.86 34.05
C LEU A 133 0.01 18.89 32.52
N CYS A 134 -1.15 19.09 31.87
CA CYS A 134 -1.22 19.22 30.41
C CYS A 134 -0.43 20.44 29.89
N LEU A 135 -0.43 21.54 30.63
CA LEU A 135 0.32 22.74 30.30
C LEU A 135 1.84 22.54 30.50
N LEU A 136 2.23 21.71 31.46
CA LEU A 136 3.64 21.35 31.70
C LEU A 136 4.23 20.42 30.63
N LEU A 137 3.40 19.75 29.83
CA LEU A 137 3.87 19.00 28.65
C LEU A 137 4.47 19.93 27.58
N ASP A 138 4.06 21.20 27.55
CA ASP A 138 4.59 22.22 26.64
C ASP A 138 5.88 22.88 27.15
N SER A 139 6.43 22.41 28.28
CA SER A 139 7.65 22.99 28.85
C SER A 139 8.86 22.69 27.96
N GLU A 140 9.71 23.70 27.74
CA GLU A 140 11.02 23.53 27.09
C GLU A 140 12.00 22.71 27.95
N ASP A 141 11.77 22.59 29.26
CA ASP A 141 12.57 21.74 30.13
C ASP A 141 12.13 20.27 30.02
N TYR A 142 13.01 19.44 29.48
CA TYR A 142 12.79 18.00 29.31
C TYR A 142 12.37 17.30 30.61
N ASN A 143 12.98 17.65 31.76
CA ASN A 143 12.66 16.99 33.03
C ASN A 143 11.25 17.34 33.51
N THR A 144 10.83 18.60 33.32
CA THR A 144 9.47 19.04 33.63
C THR A 144 8.43 18.34 32.75
N CYS A 145 8.70 18.26 31.45
CA CYS A 145 7.83 17.54 30.51
C CYS A 145 7.73 16.05 30.86
N GLU A 146 8.86 15.37 31.08
CA GLU A 146 8.90 13.94 31.43
C GLU A 146 8.22 13.65 32.78
N GLY A 147 8.44 14.49 33.79
CA GLY A 147 7.77 14.36 35.09
C GLY A 147 6.25 14.55 35.00
N ALA A 148 5.79 15.54 34.22
CA ALA A 148 4.37 15.75 33.97
C ALA A 148 3.75 14.58 33.21
N PHE A 149 4.46 14.06 32.21
CA PHE A 149 4.09 12.89 31.43
C PHE A 149 3.91 11.65 32.31
N GLY A 150 4.91 11.31 33.15
CA GLY A 150 4.84 10.16 34.02
C GLY A 150 3.69 10.23 35.04
N ALA A 151 3.40 11.44 35.56
CA ALA A 151 2.24 11.65 36.42
C ALA A 151 0.92 11.46 35.67
N LEU A 152 0.78 12.03 34.48
CA LEU A 152 -0.41 11.88 33.64
C LEU A 152 -0.65 10.43 33.22
N GLN A 153 0.39 9.71 32.82
CA GLN A 153 0.30 8.30 32.45
C GLN A 153 -0.28 7.47 33.60
N LYS A 154 0.27 7.63 34.81
CA LYS A 154 -0.22 6.90 35.99
C LYS A 154 -1.66 7.28 36.36
N ILE A 155 -2.03 8.55 36.24
CA ILE A 155 -3.41 9.00 36.45
C ILE A 155 -4.35 8.36 35.40
N CYS A 156 -3.94 8.29 34.14
CA CYS A 156 -4.71 7.62 33.09
C CYS A 156 -4.87 6.12 33.39
N GLU A 157 -3.83 5.44 33.85
CA GLU A 157 -3.89 4.02 34.24
C GLU A 157 -4.82 3.77 35.45
N ASP A 158 -4.73 4.61 36.49
CA ASP A 158 -5.43 4.37 37.76
C ASP A 158 -6.86 4.96 37.80
N SER A 159 -7.20 5.85 36.88
CA SER A 159 -8.46 6.63 36.92
C SER A 159 -9.12 6.82 35.56
N ALA A 160 -8.88 5.90 34.60
CA ALA A 160 -9.43 5.95 33.25
C ALA A 160 -10.94 6.23 33.20
N GLU A 161 -11.74 5.50 34.00
CA GLU A 161 -13.21 5.64 34.05
C GLU A 161 -13.67 7.02 34.53
N ILE A 162 -12.94 7.62 35.49
CA ILE A 162 -13.30 8.92 36.05
C ILE A 162 -13.01 10.02 35.04
N LEU A 163 -11.94 9.88 34.26
CA LEU A 163 -11.55 10.85 33.23
C LEU A 163 -12.57 10.92 32.08
N ASP A 164 -13.30 9.84 31.79
CA ASP A 164 -14.39 9.83 30.80
C ASP A 164 -15.76 10.22 31.39
N SER A 165 -15.83 10.42 32.70
CA SER A 165 -17.09 10.71 33.38
C SER A 165 -17.48 12.19 33.31
N ASP A 166 -18.79 12.44 33.37
CA ASP A 166 -19.36 13.80 33.46
C ASP A 166 -19.00 14.51 34.78
N ILE A 167 -18.49 13.78 35.79
CA ILE A 167 -18.15 14.32 37.12
C ILE A 167 -17.06 15.40 37.04
N LEU A 168 -16.13 15.25 36.09
CA LEU A 168 -15.02 16.18 35.87
C LEU A 168 -15.20 17.04 34.60
N ASP A 169 -16.41 17.07 34.03
CA ASP A 169 -16.68 17.76 32.76
C ASP A 169 -15.88 17.18 31.57
N ARG A 170 -15.75 15.85 31.52
CA ARG A 170 -15.08 15.08 30.45
C ARG A 170 -13.71 15.63 30.05
N PRO A 171 -12.71 15.62 30.96
CA PRO A 171 -11.39 16.18 30.70
C PRO A 171 -10.66 15.53 29.51
N LEU A 172 -11.01 14.28 29.14
CA LEU A 172 -10.43 13.58 27.99
C LEU A 172 -10.63 14.30 26.65
N ASN A 173 -11.70 15.10 26.51
CA ASN A 173 -11.94 15.89 25.30
C ASN A 173 -10.82 16.91 25.02
N ILE A 174 -10.07 17.31 26.05
CA ILE A 174 -8.93 18.24 25.94
C ILE A 174 -7.61 17.48 26.00
N MET A 175 -7.54 16.45 26.85
CA MET A 175 -6.30 15.70 27.08
C MET A 175 -5.88 14.84 25.88
N ILE A 176 -6.81 14.16 25.21
CA ILE A 176 -6.46 13.28 24.08
C ILE A 176 -5.84 14.05 22.91
N PRO A 177 -6.44 15.14 22.40
CA PRO A 177 -5.79 15.96 21.36
C PRO A 177 -4.41 16.45 21.78
N LYS A 178 -4.24 16.79 23.07
CA LYS A 178 -2.95 17.23 23.62
C LYS A 178 -1.91 16.11 23.64
N PHE A 179 -2.30 14.90 24.01
CA PHE A 179 -1.43 13.73 24.00
C PHE A 179 -0.94 13.37 22.61
N LEU A 180 -1.81 13.49 21.60
CA LEU A 180 -1.42 13.28 20.21
C LEU A 180 -0.34 14.27 19.76
N GLN A 181 -0.47 15.55 20.12
CA GLN A 181 0.54 16.58 19.81
C GLN A 181 1.89 16.37 20.52
N SER A 182 1.87 15.83 21.74
CA SER A 182 3.08 15.58 22.54
C SER A 182 3.62 14.16 22.39
N HIS A 183 3.14 13.38 21.41
CA HIS A 183 3.51 11.98 21.15
C HIS A 183 3.36 11.06 22.40
N ALA A 184 2.36 11.34 23.24
CA ALA A 184 2.11 10.66 24.50
C ALA A 184 1.29 9.37 24.36
N ILE A 185 1.76 8.45 23.51
CA ILE A 185 1.04 7.22 23.13
C ILE A 185 0.67 6.38 24.36
N ALA A 186 1.57 6.27 25.36
CA ALA A 186 1.32 5.49 26.57
C ALA A 186 0.07 5.93 27.35
N CYS A 187 -0.25 7.22 27.34
CA CYS A 187 -1.47 7.77 27.94
C CYS A 187 -2.71 7.44 27.11
N VAL A 188 -2.62 7.59 25.78
CA VAL A 188 -3.72 7.31 24.85
C VAL A 188 -4.10 5.82 24.87
N ASN A 189 -3.12 4.93 25.01
CA ASN A 189 -3.32 3.47 25.07
C ASN A 189 -4.32 3.03 26.15
N GLN A 190 -4.45 3.77 27.25
CA GLN A 190 -5.40 3.45 28.32
C GLN A 190 -6.87 3.55 27.87
N PHE A 191 -7.12 4.27 26.78
CA PHE A 191 -8.47 4.63 26.32
C PHE A 191 -8.90 3.91 25.04
N ILE A 192 -8.03 3.09 24.43
CA ILE A 192 -8.34 2.37 23.19
C ILE A 192 -9.42 1.31 23.45
N ILE A 193 -9.21 0.46 24.46
CA ILE A 193 -10.13 -0.66 24.76
C ILE A 193 -11.49 -0.16 25.26
N SER A 194 -11.50 0.92 26.04
CA SER A 194 -12.74 1.53 26.54
C SER A 194 -13.54 2.25 25.46
N ARG A 195 -12.96 2.44 24.25
CA ARG A 195 -13.59 3.13 23.11
C ARG A 195 -14.13 4.50 23.49
N THR A 196 -13.33 5.23 24.26
CA THR A 196 -13.70 6.52 24.80
C THR A 196 -14.07 7.48 23.65
N GLN A 197 -15.21 8.18 23.77
CA GLN A 197 -15.72 9.02 22.67
C GLN A 197 -14.69 10.06 22.21
N ALA A 198 -13.93 10.64 23.14
CA ALA A 198 -12.87 11.59 22.83
C ALA A 198 -11.78 11.00 21.92
N LEU A 199 -11.41 9.73 22.11
CA LEU A 199 -10.42 9.06 21.26
C LEU A 199 -11.01 8.71 19.90
N MET A 200 -12.23 8.19 19.88
CA MET A 200 -12.89 7.75 18.64
C MET A 200 -13.11 8.93 17.67
N LEU A 201 -13.34 10.15 18.18
CA LEU A 201 -13.41 11.37 17.36
C LEU A 201 -12.06 11.82 16.78
N HIS A 202 -10.95 11.30 17.31
CA HIS A 202 -9.58 11.62 16.91
C HIS A 202 -8.80 10.36 16.53
N ILE A 203 -9.49 9.33 16.03
CA ILE A 203 -8.88 8.04 15.71
C ILE A 203 -7.96 8.15 14.49
N ASP A 204 -8.33 8.89 13.45
CA ASP A 204 -7.49 9.03 12.24
C ASP A 204 -6.18 9.76 12.56
N PRO A 205 -6.16 10.93 13.23
CA PRO A 205 -4.92 11.56 13.67
C PRO A 205 -4.10 10.68 14.62
N PHE A 206 -4.74 9.79 15.39
CA PHE A 206 -4.02 8.85 16.24
C PHE A 206 -3.30 7.78 15.41
N ILE A 207 -3.99 7.17 14.45
CA ILE A 207 -3.42 6.15 13.55
C ILE A 207 -2.28 6.75 12.72
N GLU A 208 -2.46 7.94 12.14
CA GLU A 208 -1.39 8.64 11.40
C GLU A 208 -0.14 8.85 12.26
N ASN A 209 -0.31 9.29 13.51
CA ASN A 209 0.80 9.46 14.44
C ASN A 209 1.45 8.13 14.83
N LEU A 210 0.67 7.04 14.98
CA LEU A 210 1.23 5.72 15.26
C LEU A 210 2.13 5.23 14.12
N PHE A 211 1.71 5.43 12.87
CA PHE A 211 2.51 5.04 11.71
C PHE A 211 3.75 5.92 11.55
N ALA A 212 3.63 7.24 11.77
CA ALA A 212 4.79 8.15 11.76
C ALA A 212 5.86 7.77 12.82
N LEU A 213 5.43 7.19 13.95
CA LEU A 213 6.30 6.77 15.05
C LEU A 213 6.67 5.27 14.99
N ALA A 214 6.23 4.52 13.98
CA ALA A 214 6.49 3.09 13.87
C ALA A 214 7.99 2.76 13.71
N THR A 215 8.75 3.66 13.07
CA THR A 215 10.19 3.52 12.85
C THR A 215 11.05 4.37 13.79
N ASP A 216 10.48 4.89 14.89
CA ASP A 216 11.21 5.72 15.86
C ASP A 216 12.39 4.95 16.47
N GLU A 217 13.52 5.63 16.75
CA GLU A 217 14.74 5.00 17.30
C GLU A 217 14.58 4.57 18.77
N GLU A 218 13.69 5.21 19.53
CA GLU A 218 13.50 4.98 20.96
C GLU A 218 12.68 3.68 21.24
N PRO A 219 13.25 2.68 21.95
CA PRO A 219 12.58 1.41 22.17
C PRO A 219 11.24 1.50 22.93
N GLU A 220 11.11 2.43 23.87
CA GLU A 220 9.88 2.58 24.65
C GLU A 220 8.75 3.21 23.82
N VAL A 221 9.08 4.07 22.84
CA VAL A 221 8.11 4.59 21.87
C VAL A 221 7.59 3.46 20.99
N ARG A 222 8.48 2.68 20.35
CA ARG A 222 8.09 1.51 19.54
C ARG A 222 7.23 0.52 20.32
N LYS A 223 7.59 0.22 21.57
CA LYS A 223 6.80 -0.66 22.44
C LYS A 223 5.38 -0.12 22.69
N ASN A 224 5.21 1.19 22.87
CA ASN A 224 3.90 1.80 23.07
C ASN A 224 3.10 1.86 21.77
N VAL A 225 3.75 2.08 20.62
CA VAL A 225 3.12 1.97 19.29
C VAL A 225 2.61 0.54 19.06
N CYS A 226 3.43 -0.48 19.29
CA CYS A 226 2.99 -1.87 19.13
C CYS A 226 1.82 -2.22 20.05
N ARG A 227 1.83 -1.74 21.30
CA ARG A 227 0.68 -1.92 22.21
C ARG A 227 -0.59 -1.24 21.69
N ALA A 228 -0.47 -0.02 21.17
CA ALA A 228 -1.58 0.70 20.59
C ALA A 228 -2.18 -0.07 19.41
N LEU A 229 -1.32 -0.47 18.47
CA LEU A 229 -1.70 -1.24 17.29
C LEU A 229 -2.38 -2.54 17.70
N VAL A 230 -1.83 -3.32 18.63
CA VAL A 230 -2.46 -4.57 19.10
C VAL A 230 -3.88 -4.35 19.63
N MET A 231 -4.10 -3.30 20.43
CA MET A 231 -5.44 -2.95 20.92
C MET A 231 -6.37 -2.53 19.77
N LEU A 232 -5.84 -1.85 18.75
CA LEU A 232 -6.57 -1.52 17.53
C LEU A 232 -6.85 -2.76 16.68
N LEU A 233 -5.95 -3.76 16.61
CA LEU A 233 -6.15 -4.98 15.82
C LEU A 233 -7.41 -5.72 16.26
N GLU A 234 -7.61 -5.91 17.56
CA GLU A 234 -8.80 -6.60 18.08
C GLU A 234 -10.09 -5.85 17.71
N TYR A 235 -10.05 -4.52 17.78
CA TYR A 235 -11.16 -3.67 17.37
C TYR A 235 -11.42 -3.76 15.86
N MET A 236 -10.37 -3.58 15.04
CA MET A 236 -10.47 -3.61 13.58
C MET A 236 -10.93 -4.98 13.12
N LEU A 237 -10.44 -6.07 13.70
CA LEU A 237 -10.86 -7.45 13.34
C LEU A 237 -12.35 -7.65 13.58
N GLN A 238 -12.89 -7.05 14.64
CA GLN A 238 -14.32 -7.06 14.91
C GLN A 238 -15.10 -6.15 13.94
N ARG A 239 -14.54 -4.99 13.56
CA ARG A 239 -15.18 -4.04 12.63
C ARG A 239 -15.16 -4.53 11.19
N THR A 240 -14.14 -5.25 10.74
CA THR A 240 -14.11 -5.92 9.43
C THR A 240 -15.21 -6.98 9.28
N GLN A 241 -15.78 -7.44 10.40
CA GLN A 241 -16.91 -8.37 10.45
C GLN A 241 -18.25 -7.68 10.79
N ASP A 242 -18.34 -6.36 10.66
CA ASP A 242 -19.58 -5.63 10.90
C ASP A 242 -20.66 -6.03 9.85
N GLN A 243 -21.94 -5.85 10.22
CA GLN A 243 -23.05 -6.14 9.31
C GLN A 243 -23.23 -5.05 8.27
N ASP A 244 -22.78 -3.83 8.57
CA ASP A 244 -22.73 -2.75 7.60
C ASP A 244 -21.46 -2.90 6.74
N GLU A 245 -21.64 -3.20 5.46
CA GLU A 245 -20.54 -3.42 4.51
C GLU A 245 -19.62 -2.20 4.39
N ASN A 246 -20.12 -0.97 4.57
CA ASN A 246 -19.26 0.22 4.52
C ASN A 246 -18.33 0.25 5.72
N VAL A 247 -18.84 -0.06 6.92
CA VAL A 247 -18.01 -0.11 8.14
C VAL A 247 -16.98 -1.24 8.03
N ALA A 248 -17.39 -2.38 7.47
CA ALA A 248 -16.50 -3.50 7.24
C ALA A 248 -15.39 -3.17 6.23
N LEU A 249 -15.71 -2.45 5.15
CA LEU A 249 -14.77 -1.97 4.14
C LEU A 249 -13.72 -1.03 4.73
N GLU A 250 -14.14 0.04 5.41
CA GLU A 250 -13.24 1.00 6.06
C GLU A 250 -12.32 0.30 7.07
N ALA A 251 -12.86 -0.66 7.83
CA ALA A 251 -12.05 -1.46 8.74
C ALA A 251 -11.14 -2.48 8.02
N CYS A 252 -11.47 -2.89 6.81
CA CYS A 252 -10.66 -3.79 6.01
C CYS A 252 -9.43 -3.07 5.42
N GLU A 253 -9.60 -1.80 5.04
CA GLU A 253 -8.50 -0.96 4.51
C GLU A 253 -7.36 -0.81 5.52
N PHE A 254 -7.67 -0.82 6.81
CA PHE A 254 -6.66 -0.88 7.87
C PHE A 254 -5.66 -2.02 7.67
N TRP A 255 -6.09 -3.20 7.20
CA TRP A 255 -5.20 -4.34 6.97
C TRP A 255 -4.29 -4.13 5.76
N LEU A 256 -4.82 -3.52 4.71
CA LEU A 256 -4.06 -3.18 3.51
C LEU A 256 -2.95 -2.18 3.85
N THR A 257 -3.30 -1.08 4.51
CA THR A 257 -2.33 -0.07 4.97
C THR A 257 -1.33 -0.63 5.97
N LEU A 258 -1.78 -1.48 6.91
CA LEU A 258 -0.88 -2.11 7.87
C LEU A 258 0.09 -3.08 7.20
N ALA A 259 -0.32 -3.76 6.13
CA ALA A 259 0.51 -4.73 5.43
C ALA A 259 1.72 -4.09 4.74
N GLU A 260 1.59 -2.85 4.28
CA GLU A 260 2.67 -2.05 3.69
C GLU A 260 3.69 -1.56 4.72
N GLN A 261 3.36 -1.59 6.02
CA GLN A 261 4.26 -1.11 7.07
C GLN A 261 5.32 -2.15 7.44
N PRO A 262 6.58 -1.75 7.71
CA PRO A 262 7.66 -2.67 8.06
C PRO A 262 7.40 -3.44 9.37
N VAL A 263 6.56 -2.88 10.26
CA VAL A 263 6.17 -3.48 11.55
C VAL A 263 5.08 -4.56 11.41
N CYS A 264 4.49 -4.73 10.23
CA CYS A 264 3.39 -5.64 9.93
C CYS A 264 3.62 -7.05 10.50
N LYS A 265 4.76 -7.66 10.14
CA LYS A 265 5.07 -9.04 10.50
C LYS A 265 5.14 -9.23 12.02
N GLU A 266 5.69 -8.26 12.75
CA GLU A 266 5.80 -8.33 14.21
C GLU A 266 4.44 -8.21 14.91
N VAL A 267 3.56 -7.35 14.38
CA VAL A 267 2.26 -7.02 14.97
C VAL A 267 1.19 -8.07 14.63
N LEU A 268 1.17 -8.56 13.39
CA LEU A 268 0.13 -9.46 12.89
C LEU A 268 0.41 -10.95 13.08
N CYS A 269 1.66 -11.38 13.31
CA CYS A 269 2.00 -12.81 13.41
C CYS A 269 1.12 -13.59 14.41
N GLY A 270 0.79 -12.99 15.56
CA GLY A 270 -0.09 -13.60 16.57
C GLY A 270 -1.57 -13.66 16.19
N HIS A 271 -2.00 -12.91 15.17
CA HIS A 271 -3.40 -12.69 14.80
C HIS A 271 -3.78 -13.31 13.45
N LEU A 272 -2.81 -13.77 12.64
CA LEU A 272 -3.06 -14.36 11.32
C LEU A 272 -4.11 -15.46 11.33
N SER A 273 -4.04 -16.36 12.32
CA SER A 273 -5.02 -17.46 12.44
C SER A 273 -6.49 -17.00 12.55
N GLN A 274 -6.73 -15.77 12.99
CA GLN A 274 -8.06 -15.18 13.11
C GLN A 274 -8.37 -14.22 11.95
N LEU A 275 -7.38 -13.45 11.49
CA LEU A 275 -7.54 -12.49 10.40
C LEU A 275 -7.75 -13.19 9.04
N THR A 276 -6.97 -14.23 8.75
CA THR A 276 -7.01 -14.92 7.46
C THR A 276 -8.41 -15.44 7.11
N PRO A 277 -9.14 -16.16 8.00
CA PRO A 277 -10.51 -16.55 7.72
C PRO A 277 -11.49 -15.39 7.49
N VAL A 278 -11.26 -14.24 8.14
CA VAL A 278 -12.10 -13.05 8.00
C VAL A 278 -11.93 -12.43 6.62
N LEU A 279 -10.68 -12.21 6.18
CA LEU A 279 -10.39 -11.70 4.83
C LEU A 279 -10.93 -12.65 3.76
N VAL A 280 -10.66 -13.95 3.90
CA VAL A 280 -11.15 -14.98 2.98
C VAL A 280 -12.69 -15.00 2.90
N ASN A 281 -13.39 -14.72 3.99
CA ASN A 281 -14.84 -14.61 3.97
C ASN A 281 -15.32 -13.32 3.29
N GLY A 282 -14.63 -12.19 3.51
CA GLY A 282 -14.90 -10.91 2.85
C GLY A 282 -14.71 -10.95 1.33
N MET A 283 -13.90 -11.88 0.83
CA MET A 283 -13.66 -12.09 -0.61
C MET A 283 -14.84 -12.72 -1.37
N LYS A 284 -15.95 -13.10 -0.74
CA LYS A 284 -17.14 -13.60 -1.45
C LYS A 284 -17.90 -12.43 -2.10
N TYR A 285 -18.51 -12.66 -3.25
CA TYR A 285 -19.43 -11.67 -3.82
C TYR A 285 -20.60 -11.42 -2.86
N SER A 286 -20.95 -10.14 -2.67
CA SER A 286 -22.17 -9.76 -1.97
C SER A 286 -23.42 -10.15 -2.80
N GLU A 287 -24.58 -10.27 -2.16
CA GLU A 287 -25.83 -10.51 -2.90
C GLU A 287 -26.13 -9.38 -3.89
N ILE A 288 -25.77 -8.14 -3.54
CA ILE A 288 -25.95 -6.96 -4.38
C ILE A 288 -25.04 -7.04 -5.61
N ASP A 289 -23.77 -7.41 -5.43
CA ASP A 289 -22.84 -7.59 -6.55
C ASP A 289 -23.34 -8.67 -7.51
N ILE A 290 -23.82 -9.81 -6.98
CA ILE A 290 -24.36 -10.88 -7.81
C ILE A 290 -25.53 -10.37 -8.67
N ILE A 291 -26.40 -9.52 -8.11
CA ILE A 291 -27.52 -8.92 -8.83
C ILE A 291 -27.03 -7.90 -9.87
N LEU A 292 -26.10 -7.01 -9.50
CA LEU A 292 -25.59 -5.95 -10.38
C LEU A 292 -24.75 -6.49 -11.54
N LEU A 293 -23.93 -7.50 -11.27
CA LEU A 293 -23.16 -8.25 -12.25
C LEU A 293 -24.08 -9.08 -13.18
N LYS A 294 -25.41 -9.02 -12.96
CA LYS A 294 -26.43 -9.82 -13.62
C LYS A 294 -26.03 -11.30 -13.63
N GLY A 295 -25.58 -11.82 -12.49
CA GLY A 295 -24.88 -13.10 -12.27
C GLY A 295 -25.59 -14.40 -12.70
N ASP A 296 -26.61 -14.31 -13.54
CA ASP A 296 -27.27 -15.41 -14.27
C ASP A 296 -27.22 -15.23 -15.81
N ILE A 297 -26.59 -14.17 -16.33
CA ILE A 297 -26.39 -14.01 -17.78
C ILE A 297 -25.19 -14.87 -18.20
N GLU A 298 -25.46 -16.10 -18.62
CA GLU A 298 -24.45 -17.00 -19.19
C GLU A 298 -24.18 -16.73 -20.68
N GLU A 299 -25.06 -15.97 -21.35
CA GLU A 299 -25.00 -15.70 -22.78
C GLU A 299 -25.36 -14.23 -23.07
N ASP A 300 -24.35 -13.41 -23.39
CA ASP A 300 -24.50 -12.01 -23.82
C ASP A 300 -23.58 -11.61 -24.98
N GLU A 301 -22.89 -12.56 -25.61
CA GLU A 301 -22.00 -12.34 -26.77
C GLU A 301 -22.65 -11.55 -27.92
N ALA A 302 -23.97 -11.69 -28.10
CA ALA A 302 -24.71 -11.04 -29.19
C ALA A 302 -25.29 -9.68 -28.80
N ILE A 303 -25.13 -9.25 -27.54
CA ILE A 303 -25.66 -7.99 -27.02
C ILE A 303 -24.58 -6.91 -27.23
N PRO A 304 -24.82 -5.89 -28.10
CA PRO A 304 -23.87 -4.81 -28.31
C PRO A 304 -23.51 -4.10 -27.00
N ASP A 305 -22.28 -3.65 -26.88
CA ASP A 305 -21.83 -2.85 -25.72
C ASP A 305 -22.49 -1.47 -25.75
N ASN A 306 -22.82 -0.92 -24.58
CA ASN A 306 -23.28 0.46 -24.49
C ASN A 306 -22.05 1.38 -24.57
N GLU A 307 -22.19 2.52 -25.27
CA GLU A 307 -21.12 3.53 -25.35
C GLU A 307 -20.67 4.07 -23.98
N GLN A 308 -21.54 3.98 -22.96
CA GLN A 308 -21.22 4.39 -21.58
C GLN A 308 -20.42 3.34 -20.80
N ASP A 309 -20.45 2.08 -21.24
CA ASP A 309 -19.70 0.97 -20.62
C ASP A 309 -18.29 0.83 -21.24
N ILE A 310 -18.02 1.60 -22.30
CA ILE A 310 -16.72 1.64 -22.98
C ILE A 310 -15.89 2.75 -22.32
N ARG A 311 -14.94 2.35 -21.49
CA ARG A 311 -14.10 3.30 -20.77
C ARG A 311 -13.26 4.15 -21.74
N PRO A 312 -12.99 5.42 -21.39
CA PRO A 312 -11.96 6.18 -22.07
C PRO A 312 -10.60 5.52 -21.83
N ARG A 313 -10.14 4.67 -22.75
CA ARG A 313 -8.75 4.21 -22.73
C ARG A 313 -7.85 5.39 -23.05
N PHE A 314 -7.01 5.76 -22.09
CA PHE A 314 -5.88 6.64 -22.31
C PHE A 314 -4.71 5.76 -22.69
N HIS A 315 -4.21 5.97 -23.90
CA HIS A 315 -3.11 5.20 -24.42
C HIS A 315 -1.84 5.48 -23.59
N ARG A 316 -1.35 4.46 -22.86
CA ARG A 316 -0.02 4.46 -22.24
C ARG A 316 0.98 4.11 -23.33
N SER A 317 1.70 5.11 -23.81
CA SER A 317 2.58 4.93 -24.95
C SER A 317 3.78 4.02 -24.59
N ARG A 318 4.07 3.06 -25.47
CA ARG A 318 5.23 2.16 -25.38
C ARG A 318 6.53 2.95 -25.32
N THR A 319 7.37 2.74 -24.29
CA THR A 319 8.73 3.29 -24.23
C THR A 319 9.68 2.26 -24.83
N VAL A 320 10.38 2.60 -25.92
CA VAL A 320 11.32 1.65 -26.53
C VAL A 320 12.54 1.46 -25.62
N ALA A 321 12.80 0.24 -25.13
CA ALA A 321 13.95 -0.12 -24.30
C ALA A 321 14.83 -1.19 -24.98
N GLN A 322 16.09 -1.30 -24.59
CA GLN A 322 16.97 -2.38 -25.06
C GLN A 322 16.73 -3.66 -24.24
N GLN A 323 16.52 -4.80 -24.91
CA GLN A 323 16.42 -6.10 -24.25
C GLN A 323 17.80 -6.56 -23.74
N HIS A 324 17.95 -6.75 -22.44
CA HIS A 324 19.14 -7.40 -21.85
C HIS A 324 18.89 -8.90 -21.71
N GLU A 325 19.75 -9.74 -22.32
CA GLU A 325 19.74 -11.18 -22.07
C GLU A 325 20.27 -11.47 -20.65
N GLY A 326 19.36 -11.79 -19.72
CA GLY A 326 19.71 -12.56 -18.52
C GLY A 326 19.78 -11.84 -17.17
N ASP A 327 19.28 -10.61 -17.04
CA ASP A 327 18.95 -10.04 -15.72
C ASP A 327 17.43 -10.11 -15.52
N GLY A 328 17.01 -10.70 -14.39
CA GLY A 328 15.62 -10.68 -13.97
C GLY A 328 15.13 -9.24 -13.89
N ILE A 329 13.90 -9.04 -14.34
CA ILE A 329 13.16 -7.78 -14.30
C ILE A 329 13.14 -7.30 -12.83
N GLU A 330 14.05 -6.40 -12.49
CA GLU A 330 13.82 -5.35 -11.49
C GLU A 330 13.52 -4.09 -12.32
N ASP A 331 12.41 -4.12 -13.06
CA ASP A 331 11.82 -2.90 -13.56
C ASP A 331 10.95 -2.35 -12.42
N ASP A 332 11.19 -1.10 -12.02
CA ASP A 332 10.27 -0.28 -11.22
C ASP A 332 8.98 0.02 -12.06
N GLU A 333 8.37 -1.00 -12.66
CA GLU A 333 7.07 -0.99 -13.35
C GLU A 333 5.97 -1.66 -12.50
N ASP A 334 6.24 -1.98 -11.23
CA ASP A 334 5.29 -2.69 -10.35
C ASP A 334 4.14 -1.82 -9.80
N ASP A 335 4.10 -0.51 -10.06
CA ASP A 335 3.12 0.36 -9.38
C ASP A 335 1.84 0.69 -10.17
N ASP A 336 1.66 0.24 -11.43
CA ASP A 336 0.56 0.79 -12.24
C ASP A 336 -0.24 -0.17 -13.15
N ASP A 337 0.13 -1.46 -13.33
CA ASP A 337 -0.45 -2.29 -14.40
C ASP A 337 -1.41 -3.44 -14.00
N GLU A 338 -1.68 -3.71 -12.72
CA GLU A 338 -2.66 -4.78 -12.35
C GLU A 338 -3.89 -4.33 -11.54
N LEU A 339 -3.99 -3.08 -11.10
CA LEU A 339 -5.12 -2.63 -10.25
C LEU A 339 -5.97 -1.48 -10.81
N ASP A 340 -5.54 -0.81 -11.88
CA ASP A 340 -6.17 0.43 -12.33
C ASP A 340 -7.19 0.26 -13.49
N ASP A 341 -7.39 -0.98 -13.99
CA ASP A 341 -8.32 -1.27 -15.08
C ASP A 341 -9.70 -1.78 -14.58
N ASP A 342 -10.18 -1.29 -13.43
CA ASP A 342 -11.32 -1.90 -12.73
C ASP A 342 -12.46 -0.94 -12.31
N ASP A 343 -12.55 0.27 -12.87
CA ASP A 343 -13.67 1.21 -12.64
C ASP A 343 -14.86 1.04 -13.62
N ASP A 344 -15.53 -0.12 -13.54
CA ASP A 344 -16.88 -0.29 -14.09
C ASP A 344 -17.79 0.47 -13.12
N THR A 345 -18.82 1.19 -13.55
CA THR A 345 -19.78 1.87 -12.64
C THR A 345 -20.63 0.91 -11.77
N ILE A 346 -20.28 -0.38 -11.81
CA ILE A 346 -20.83 -1.52 -11.04
C ILE A 346 -19.70 -2.20 -10.20
N SER A 347 -18.46 -1.69 -10.25
CA SER A 347 -17.20 -2.24 -9.74
C SER A 347 -16.49 -1.24 -8.81
N ASP A 348 -17.27 -0.45 -8.05
CA ASP A 348 -16.73 0.40 -6.99
C ASP A 348 -15.84 -0.41 -6.04
N TRP A 349 -14.79 0.22 -5.52
CA TRP A 349 -13.96 -0.35 -4.46
C TRP A 349 -14.85 -0.85 -3.32
N ASN A 350 -14.79 -2.15 -3.03
CA ASN A 350 -15.71 -2.82 -2.12
C ASN A 350 -14.98 -3.80 -1.21
N LEU A 351 -15.69 -4.34 -0.21
CA LEU A 351 -15.11 -5.23 0.79
C LEU A 351 -14.41 -6.44 0.17
N ARG A 352 -14.94 -6.99 -0.93
CA ARG A 352 -14.35 -8.12 -1.64
C ARG A 352 -12.99 -7.78 -2.25
N LYS A 353 -12.90 -6.67 -2.98
CA LYS A 353 -11.64 -6.21 -3.58
C LYS A 353 -10.62 -5.85 -2.50
N CYS A 354 -11.03 -5.11 -1.48
CA CYS A 354 -10.18 -4.73 -0.36
C CYS A 354 -9.65 -5.97 0.39
N SER A 355 -10.50 -6.96 0.65
CA SER A 355 -10.08 -8.22 1.30
C SER A 355 -9.08 -9.02 0.46
N ALA A 356 -9.27 -9.05 -0.87
CA ALA A 356 -8.37 -9.73 -1.80
C ALA A 356 -7.02 -9.02 -1.88
N ALA A 357 -7.02 -7.69 -2.04
CA ALA A 357 -5.81 -6.88 -2.06
C ALA A 357 -5.03 -6.99 -0.73
N ALA A 358 -5.73 -6.89 0.41
CA ALA A 358 -5.10 -7.06 1.71
C ALA A 358 -4.47 -8.46 1.86
N LEU A 359 -5.13 -9.50 1.36
CA LEU A 359 -4.60 -10.86 1.40
C LEU A 359 -3.37 -11.04 0.48
N ASP A 360 -3.36 -10.41 -0.69
CA ASP A 360 -2.24 -10.42 -1.64
C ASP A 360 -0.99 -9.78 -1.02
N VAL A 361 -1.12 -8.56 -0.50
CA VAL A 361 0.00 -7.87 0.18
C VAL A 361 0.47 -8.68 1.40
N LEU A 362 -0.45 -9.26 2.19
CA LEU A 362 -0.09 -10.14 3.30
C LEU A 362 0.63 -11.41 2.83
N ALA A 363 0.28 -11.98 1.67
CA ALA A 363 1.00 -13.10 1.09
C ALA A 363 2.44 -12.70 0.74
N ASN A 364 2.67 -11.49 0.23
CA ASN A 364 4.01 -10.97 -0.04
C ASN A 364 4.84 -10.70 1.24
N VAL A 365 4.20 -10.24 2.32
CA VAL A 365 4.85 -9.99 3.62
C VAL A 365 5.20 -11.29 4.35
N PHE A 366 4.26 -12.24 4.44
CA PHE A 366 4.42 -13.46 5.22
C PHE A 366 4.99 -14.63 4.41
N ARG A 367 4.87 -14.59 3.08
CA ARG A 367 5.27 -15.67 2.17
C ARG A 367 4.69 -17.01 2.61
N ASP A 368 5.47 -18.08 2.48
CA ASP A 368 5.07 -19.45 2.82
C ASP A 368 4.56 -19.63 4.27
N ASP A 369 4.89 -18.72 5.21
CA ASP A 369 4.36 -18.76 6.58
C ASP A 369 2.82 -18.65 6.59
N LEU A 370 2.22 -17.94 5.62
CA LEU A 370 0.78 -17.75 5.49
C LEU A 370 0.03 -19.04 5.10
N LEU A 371 0.71 -19.97 4.42
CA LEU A 371 0.12 -21.22 3.91
C LEU A 371 -0.43 -22.12 5.03
N LEU A 372 0.14 -22.05 6.23
CA LEU A 372 -0.36 -22.78 7.40
C LEU A 372 -1.81 -22.41 7.75
N HIS A 373 -2.23 -21.19 7.45
CA HIS A 373 -3.56 -20.67 7.73
C HIS A 373 -4.49 -20.76 6.51
N ILE A 374 -3.93 -20.64 5.29
CA ILE A 374 -4.70 -20.64 4.04
C ILE A 374 -5.05 -22.03 3.52
N LEU A 375 -4.12 -23.00 3.57
CA LEU A 375 -4.35 -24.33 2.98
C LEU A 375 -5.57 -25.08 3.53
N PRO A 376 -5.88 -25.04 4.85
CA PRO A 376 -7.11 -25.63 5.38
C PRO A 376 -8.38 -25.01 4.78
N LEU A 377 -8.39 -23.69 4.60
CA LEU A 377 -9.52 -22.95 4.02
C LEU A 377 -9.68 -23.29 2.54
N LEU A 378 -8.60 -23.24 1.75
CA LEU A 378 -8.64 -23.57 0.32
C LEU A 378 -9.23 -24.96 0.05
N LYS A 379 -8.91 -25.94 0.89
CA LYS A 379 -9.42 -27.31 0.75
C LYS A 379 -10.95 -27.38 0.90
N GLU A 380 -11.55 -26.54 1.74
CA GLU A 380 -12.99 -26.47 1.93
C GLU A 380 -13.66 -25.64 0.83
N LEU A 381 -12.99 -24.59 0.35
CA LEU A 381 -13.55 -23.65 -0.62
C LEU A 381 -13.52 -24.19 -2.06
N LEU A 382 -12.36 -24.65 -2.55
CA LEU A 382 -12.14 -25.00 -3.97
C LEU A 382 -13.06 -26.11 -4.49
N PHE A 383 -13.54 -26.99 -3.60
CA PHE A 383 -14.40 -28.12 -3.96
C PHE A 383 -15.84 -27.95 -3.47
N HIS A 384 -16.20 -26.77 -2.96
CA HIS A 384 -17.54 -26.51 -2.45
C HIS A 384 -18.59 -26.60 -3.57
N PRO A 385 -19.78 -27.19 -3.33
CA PRO A 385 -20.82 -27.32 -4.35
C PRO A 385 -21.48 -25.99 -4.73
N GLU A 386 -21.49 -25.02 -3.81
CA GLU A 386 -22.01 -23.67 -4.08
C GLU A 386 -20.94 -22.84 -4.79
N TRP A 387 -21.32 -22.27 -5.93
CA TRP A 387 -20.40 -21.58 -6.81
C TRP A 387 -19.79 -20.33 -6.16
N VAL A 388 -20.52 -19.58 -5.33
CA VAL A 388 -20.01 -18.37 -4.65
C VAL A 388 -18.82 -18.69 -3.74
N VAL A 389 -18.92 -19.80 -3.00
CA VAL A 389 -17.86 -20.26 -2.10
C VAL A 389 -16.68 -20.81 -2.90
N LYS A 390 -16.95 -21.59 -3.96
CA LYS A 390 -15.93 -22.10 -4.86
C LYS A 390 -15.13 -20.99 -5.53
N GLU A 391 -15.86 -20.01 -6.06
CA GLU A 391 -15.33 -18.84 -6.74
C GLU A 391 -14.42 -18.04 -5.80
N SER A 392 -14.83 -17.78 -4.55
CA SER A 392 -13.95 -17.13 -3.57
C SER A 392 -12.69 -17.95 -3.26
N GLY A 393 -12.78 -19.28 -3.28
CA GLY A 393 -11.61 -20.15 -3.11
C GLY A 393 -10.62 -20.04 -4.26
N ILE A 394 -11.11 -19.93 -5.49
CA ILE A 394 -10.28 -19.74 -6.69
C ILE A 394 -9.62 -18.35 -6.64
N LEU A 395 -10.38 -17.31 -6.28
CA LEU A 395 -9.82 -15.96 -6.05
C LEU A 395 -8.69 -15.98 -5.00
N VAL A 396 -8.91 -16.62 -3.84
CA VAL A 396 -7.87 -16.76 -2.79
C VAL A 396 -6.62 -17.45 -3.34
N LEU A 397 -6.78 -18.50 -4.13
CA LEU A 397 -5.66 -19.23 -4.71
C LEU A 397 -4.83 -18.36 -5.67
N GLY A 398 -5.47 -17.46 -6.42
CA GLY A 398 -4.78 -16.49 -7.27
C GLY A 398 -4.13 -15.34 -6.49
N ALA A 399 -4.83 -14.80 -5.49
CA ALA A 399 -4.34 -13.67 -4.69
C ALA A 399 -3.05 -14.00 -3.91
N ILE A 400 -2.86 -15.25 -3.48
CA ILE A 400 -1.64 -15.65 -2.76
C ILE A 400 -0.49 -16.07 -3.69
N ALA A 401 -0.72 -16.12 -5.01
CA ALA A 401 0.17 -16.82 -5.94
C ALA A 401 1.59 -16.24 -5.92
N GLU A 402 1.72 -14.92 -5.96
CA GLU A 402 3.00 -14.21 -6.03
C GLU A 402 3.81 -14.39 -4.74
N GLY A 403 3.23 -14.02 -3.60
CA GLY A 403 3.92 -14.09 -2.31
C GLY A 403 4.19 -15.51 -1.80
N CYS A 404 3.33 -16.48 -2.15
CA CYS A 404 3.41 -17.87 -1.65
C CYS A 404 3.79 -18.91 -2.72
N MET A 405 4.30 -18.49 -3.89
CA MET A 405 4.57 -19.37 -5.03
C MET A 405 5.39 -20.61 -4.64
N GLN A 406 6.49 -20.43 -3.91
CA GLN A 406 7.43 -21.51 -3.58
C GLN A 406 6.79 -22.60 -2.72
N GLY A 407 6.05 -22.21 -1.68
CA GLY A 407 5.31 -23.16 -0.85
C GLY A 407 4.10 -23.77 -1.54
N MET A 408 3.59 -23.16 -2.62
CA MET A 408 2.47 -23.67 -3.41
C MET A 408 2.86 -24.71 -4.46
N ILE A 409 4.10 -24.69 -4.99
CA ILE A 409 4.61 -25.63 -6.01
C ILE A 409 4.25 -27.11 -5.73
N PRO A 410 4.37 -27.65 -4.50
CA PRO A 410 4.01 -29.05 -4.21
C PRO A 410 2.56 -29.42 -4.50
N TYR A 411 1.65 -28.43 -4.52
CA TYR A 411 0.21 -28.63 -4.71
C TYR A 411 -0.24 -28.34 -6.16
N LEU A 412 0.53 -27.56 -6.93
CA LEU A 412 0.20 -27.17 -8.31
C LEU A 412 -0.05 -28.37 -9.26
N PRO A 413 0.65 -29.52 -9.16
CA PRO A 413 0.35 -30.69 -9.98
C PRO A 413 -1.08 -31.21 -9.85
N GLU A 414 -1.76 -30.98 -8.73
CA GLU A 414 -3.16 -31.33 -8.51
C GLU A 414 -4.09 -30.13 -8.78
N LEU A 415 -3.69 -28.94 -8.34
CA LEU A 415 -4.52 -27.73 -8.44
C LEU A 415 -4.68 -27.24 -9.87
N ILE A 416 -3.61 -27.21 -10.69
CA ILE A 416 -3.69 -26.70 -12.06
C ILE A 416 -4.64 -27.55 -12.93
N PRO A 417 -4.54 -28.90 -12.97
CA PRO A 417 -5.51 -29.70 -13.70
C PRO A 417 -6.95 -29.52 -13.21
N HIS A 418 -7.15 -29.28 -11.90
CA HIS A 418 -8.47 -28.98 -11.35
C HIS A 418 -9.01 -27.63 -11.84
N LEU A 419 -8.20 -26.57 -11.81
CA LEU A 419 -8.57 -25.27 -12.35
C LEU A 419 -8.86 -25.33 -13.86
N VAL A 420 -8.08 -26.09 -14.63
CA VAL A 420 -8.37 -26.31 -16.06
C VAL A 420 -9.76 -26.94 -16.26
N GLN A 421 -10.23 -27.81 -15.35
CA GLN A 421 -11.61 -28.30 -15.39
C GLN A 421 -12.64 -27.22 -15.04
N CYS A 422 -12.33 -26.31 -14.10
CA CYS A 422 -13.18 -25.19 -13.72
C CYS A 422 -13.39 -24.16 -14.85
N LEU A 423 -12.51 -24.09 -15.85
CA LEU A 423 -12.75 -23.32 -17.07
C LEU A 423 -14.01 -23.78 -17.82
N SER A 424 -14.47 -25.01 -17.60
CA SER A 424 -15.73 -25.53 -18.16
C SER A 424 -16.91 -25.50 -17.18
N ASP A 425 -16.81 -24.78 -16.05
CA ASP A 425 -17.92 -24.67 -15.09
C ASP A 425 -19.13 -23.97 -15.73
N LYS A 426 -20.32 -24.37 -15.30
CA LYS A 426 -21.60 -23.83 -15.78
C LYS A 426 -21.81 -22.36 -15.41
N LYS A 427 -21.05 -21.81 -14.45
CA LYS A 427 -21.18 -20.43 -13.98
C LYS A 427 -20.11 -19.52 -14.59
N ALA A 428 -20.52 -18.48 -15.32
CA ALA A 428 -19.63 -17.54 -15.98
C ALA A 428 -18.62 -16.89 -15.02
N LEU A 429 -19.05 -16.48 -13.82
CA LEU A 429 -18.18 -15.87 -12.81
C LEU A 429 -17.08 -16.83 -12.33
N VAL A 430 -17.38 -18.13 -12.20
CA VAL A 430 -16.38 -19.15 -11.88
C VAL A 430 -15.36 -19.30 -13.02
N ARG A 431 -15.83 -19.36 -14.27
CA ARG A 431 -14.95 -19.45 -15.45
C ARG A 431 -14.02 -18.24 -15.52
N SER A 432 -14.57 -17.04 -15.33
CA SER A 432 -13.83 -15.77 -15.35
C SER A 432 -12.71 -15.74 -14.34
N ILE A 433 -12.99 -16.01 -13.05
CA ILE A 433 -11.94 -15.99 -12.03
C ILE A 433 -10.92 -17.11 -12.24
N THR A 434 -11.35 -18.25 -12.78
CA THR A 434 -10.45 -19.36 -13.10
C THR A 434 -9.43 -18.98 -14.17
N CYS A 435 -9.83 -18.20 -15.19
CA CYS A 435 -8.90 -17.65 -16.20
C CYS A 435 -7.80 -16.83 -15.52
N TRP A 436 -8.19 -15.86 -14.68
CA TRP A 436 -7.25 -14.99 -13.96
C TRP A 436 -6.35 -15.78 -12.99
N THR A 437 -6.91 -16.69 -12.20
CA THR A 437 -6.08 -17.50 -11.28
C THR A 437 -5.10 -18.38 -12.03
N LEU A 438 -5.46 -18.94 -13.19
CA LEU A 438 -4.53 -19.74 -14.00
C LEU A 438 -3.39 -18.89 -14.58
N SER A 439 -3.63 -17.64 -14.97
CA SER A 439 -2.57 -16.76 -15.49
C SER A 439 -1.54 -16.40 -14.41
N ARG A 440 -1.97 -16.22 -13.15
CA ARG A 440 -1.06 -15.99 -12.00
C ARG A 440 -0.09 -17.15 -11.73
N TYR A 441 -0.32 -18.34 -12.30
CA TYR A 441 0.59 -19.48 -12.26
C TYR A 441 1.17 -19.86 -13.64
N ALA A 442 1.04 -19.00 -14.66
CA ALA A 442 1.46 -19.27 -16.04
C ALA A 442 2.96 -19.62 -16.12
N HIS A 443 3.81 -18.88 -15.40
CA HIS A 443 5.25 -19.14 -15.32
C HIS A 443 5.56 -20.60 -14.93
N TRP A 444 4.90 -21.08 -13.86
CA TRP A 444 5.07 -22.47 -13.43
C TRP A 444 4.58 -23.44 -14.51
N VAL A 445 3.42 -23.20 -15.12
CA VAL A 445 2.86 -24.07 -16.17
C VAL A 445 3.79 -24.20 -17.37
N VAL A 446 4.39 -23.10 -17.83
CA VAL A 446 5.33 -23.08 -18.96
C VAL A 446 6.64 -23.80 -18.62
N SER A 447 7.10 -23.73 -17.37
CA SER A 447 8.31 -24.43 -16.92
C SER A 447 8.20 -25.97 -16.90
N GLN A 448 6.98 -26.51 -17.00
CA GLN A 448 6.71 -27.95 -16.96
C GLN A 448 6.67 -28.57 -18.37
N PRO A 449 6.71 -29.91 -18.51
CA PRO A 449 6.57 -30.56 -19.82
C PRO A 449 5.28 -30.11 -20.55
N PRO A 450 5.37 -29.58 -21.78
CA PRO A 450 4.25 -28.88 -22.42
C PRO A 450 2.97 -29.70 -22.58
N ASP A 451 3.08 -31.01 -22.85
CA ASP A 451 1.92 -31.88 -23.06
C ASP A 451 1.09 -32.13 -21.78
N ILE A 452 1.65 -31.86 -20.60
CA ILE A 452 0.99 -32.17 -19.33
C ILE A 452 0.10 -31.02 -18.86
N TYR A 453 0.59 -29.77 -18.92
CA TYR A 453 -0.11 -28.61 -18.34
C TYR A 453 -0.34 -27.49 -19.36
N LEU A 454 0.71 -27.02 -20.04
CA LEU A 454 0.61 -25.90 -21.00
C LEU A 454 -0.40 -26.16 -22.10
N LYS A 455 -0.31 -27.32 -22.77
CA LYS A 455 -1.19 -27.65 -23.90
C LYS A 455 -2.65 -27.81 -23.49
N PRO A 456 -3.01 -28.55 -22.42
CA PRO A 456 -4.38 -28.56 -21.90
C PRO A 456 -4.89 -27.17 -21.51
N LEU A 457 -4.07 -26.39 -20.79
CA LEU A 457 -4.42 -25.04 -20.35
C LEU A 457 -4.73 -24.13 -21.56
N MET A 458 -3.78 -24.02 -22.49
CA MET A 458 -3.92 -23.27 -23.74
C MET A 458 -5.17 -23.71 -24.51
N THR A 459 -5.42 -25.01 -24.61
CA THR A 459 -6.58 -25.53 -25.34
C THR A 459 -7.91 -25.10 -24.71
N GLU A 460 -8.04 -25.17 -23.38
CA GLU A 460 -9.27 -24.76 -22.69
C GLU A 460 -9.41 -23.23 -22.61
N LEU A 461 -8.33 -22.47 -22.46
CA LEU A 461 -8.35 -21.01 -22.52
C LEU A 461 -8.80 -20.52 -23.90
N LEU A 462 -8.28 -21.08 -25.00
CA LEU A 462 -8.73 -20.74 -26.35
C LEU A 462 -10.23 -20.99 -26.56
N LYS A 463 -10.79 -22.05 -25.94
CA LYS A 463 -12.26 -22.24 -25.94
C LYS A 463 -13.00 -21.17 -25.15
N ARG A 464 -12.38 -20.62 -24.09
CA ARG A 464 -12.96 -19.54 -23.27
C ARG A 464 -12.81 -18.15 -23.89
N ILE A 465 -11.80 -17.93 -24.73
CA ILE A 465 -11.78 -16.75 -25.63
C ILE A 465 -13.07 -16.75 -26.47
N LEU A 466 -13.59 -17.91 -26.86
CA LEU A 466 -14.86 -18.01 -27.59
C LEU A 466 -16.07 -18.30 -26.69
N ASP A 467 -16.05 -17.93 -25.40
CA ASP A 467 -17.19 -18.11 -24.48
C ASP A 467 -18.41 -17.31 -24.94
N SER A 468 -19.59 -17.71 -24.48
CA SER A 468 -20.86 -17.01 -24.75
C SER A 468 -21.10 -15.81 -23.85
N ASN A 469 -20.34 -15.70 -22.77
CA ASN A 469 -20.37 -14.58 -21.84
C ASN A 469 -19.20 -13.61 -22.11
N LYS A 470 -19.49 -12.32 -22.26
CA LYS A 470 -18.50 -11.27 -22.58
C LYS A 470 -17.46 -11.07 -21.47
N ARG A 471 -17.82 -11.22 -20.19
CA ARG A 471 -16.85 -11.15 -19.08
C ARG A 471 -15.87 -12.32 -19.12
N VAL A 472 -16.34 -13.52 -19.48
CA VAL A 472 -15.45 -14.68 -19.64
C VAL A 472 -14.54 -14.52 -20.85
N GLN A 473 -15.03 -13.95 -21.96
CA GLN A 473 -14.21 -13.62 -23.12
C GLN A 473 -13.06 -12.68 -22.75
N GLU A 474 -13.36 -11.58 -22.04
CA GLU A 474 -12.39 -10.61 -21.51
C GLU A 474 -11.36 -11.30 -20.62
N ALA A 475 -11.80 -11.98 -19.55
CA ALA A 475 -10.91 -12.65 -18.62
C ALA A 475 -10.04 -13.74 -19.28
N ALA A 476 -10.59 -14.49 -20.24
CA ALA A 476 -9.85 -15.51 -20.97
C ALA A 476 -8.83 -14.91 -21.93
N CYS A 477 -9.16 -13.79 -22.59
CA CYS A 477 -8.25 -13.11 -23.51
C CYS A 477 -7.06 -12.50 -22.76
N SER A 478 -7.32 -11.81 -21.64
CA SER A 478 -6.25 -11.26 -20.80
C SER A 478 -5.37 -12.35 -20.20
N ALA A 479 -5.97 -13.42 -19.65
CA ALA A 479 -5.21 -14.57 -19.12
C ALA A 479 -4.37 -15.27 -20.20
N PHE A 480 -4.84 -15.27 -21.45
CA PHE A 480 -4.09 -15.84 -22.57
C PHE A 480 -2.93 -14.93 -23.00
N ALA A 481 -3.09 -13.61 -22.97
CA ALA A 481 -2.00 -12.67 -23.23
C ALA A 481 -0.85 -12.85 -22.22
N THR A 482 -1.14 -12.96 -20.92
CA THR A 482 -0.12 -13.29 -19.91
C THR A 482 0.55 -14.64 -20.19
N LEU A 483 -0.21 -15.64 -20.64
CA LEU A 483 0.36 -16.94 -21.02
C LEU A 483 1.27 -16.83 -22.26
N GLU A 484 0.98 -15.92 -23.20
CA GLU A 484 1.80 -15.64 -24.37
C GLU A 484 3.14 -15.01 -24.00
N GLU A 485 3.15 -14.09 -23.04
CA GLU A 485 4.37 -13.46 -22.52
C GLU A 485 5.27 -14.49 -21.84
N GLU A 486 4.70 -15.37 -21.02
CA GLU A 486 5.46 -16.41 -20.32
C GLU A 486 5.95 -17.52 -21.28
N ALA A 487 5.10 -17.96 -22.21
CA ALA A 487 5.42 -19.09 -23.08
C ALA A 487 6.35 -18.71 -24.25
N CYS A 488 6.30 -17.46 -24.72
CA CYS A 488 7.12 -16.98 -25.84
C CYS A 488 7.12 -17.98 -27.03
N THR A 489 8.30 -18.47 -27.40
CA THR A 489 8.49 -19.39 -28.53
C THR A 489 7.92 -20.79 -28.32
N GLU A 490 7.56 -21.19 -27.09
CA GLU A 490 6.92 -22.48 -26.81
C GLU A 490 5.51 -22.58 -27.43
N LEU A 491 4.92 -21.45 -27.86
CA LEU A 491 3.64 -21.40 -28.57
C LEU A 491 3.74 -21.69 -30.07
N VAL A 492 4.93 -21.58 -30.66
CA VAL A 492 5.15 -21.76 -32.11
C VAL A 492 4.56 -23.08 -32.67
N PRO A 493 4.65 -24.24 -31.98
CA PRO A 493 4.03 -25.48 -32.45
C PRO A 493 2.51 -25.43 -32.58
N TYR A 494 1.85 -24.51 -31.87
CA TYR A 494 0.39 -24.39 -31.76
C TYR A 494 -0.17 -23.17 -32.50
N LEU A 495 0.71 -22.38 -33.14
CA LEU A 495 0.38 -21.07 -33.71
C LEU A 495 -0.81 -21.07 -34.67
N ALA A 496 -0.95 -22.11 -35.51
CA ALA A 496 -2.09 -22.23 -36.42
C ALA A 496 -3.44 -22.32 -35.66
N PHE A 497 -3.48 -23.07 -34.56
CA PHE A 497 -4.69 -23.27 -33.75
C PHE A 497 -5.03 -22.02 -32.93
N ILE A 498 -3.99 -21.34 -32.42
CA ILE A 498 -4.14 -20.06 -31.71
C ILE A 498 -4.74 -19.02 -32.67
N LEU A 499 -4.15 -18.85 -33.86
CA LEU A 499 -4.60 -17.88 -34.85
C LEU A 499 -6.02 -18.16 -35.34
N ASP A 500 -6.39 -19.42 -35.61
CA ASP A 500 -7.76 -19.78 -35.99
C ASP A 500 -8.77 -19.27 -34.94
N THR A 501 -8.43 -19.39 -33.66
CA THR A 501 -9.29 -18.96 -32.54
C THR A 501 -9.38 -17.44 -32.46
N LEU A 502 -8.24 -16.74 -32.44
CA LEU A 502 -8.20 -15.26 -32.36
C LEU A 502 -8.86 -14.62 -33.60
N VAL A 503 -8.64 -15.20 -34.78
CA VAL A 503 -9.27 -14.71 -36.02
C VAL A 503 -10.78 -14.91 -35.99
N PHE A 504 -11.26 -16.04 -35.44
CA PHE A 504 -12.69 -16.24 -35.27
C PHE A 504 -13.30 -15.24 -34.26
N ALA A 505 -12.57 -14.86 -33.21
CA ALA A 505 -13.02 -13.91 -32.21
C ALA A 505 -13.39 -12.55 -32.80
N PHE A 506 -12.73 -12.07 -33.87
CA PHE A 506 -13.14 -10.84 -34.59
C PHE A 506 -14.59 -10.83 -35.07
N SER A 507 -15.15 -12.01 -35.37
CA SER A 507 -16.53 -12.16 -35.85
C SER A 507 -17.54 -12.28 -34.71
N LYS A 508 -17.07 -12.51 -33.49
CA LYS A 508 -17.88 -12.82 -32.31
C LYS A 508 -17.86 -11.70 -31.27
N TYR A 509 -16.72 -11.04 -31.11
CA TYR A 509 -16.52 -10.02 -30.08
C TYR A 509 -17.31 -8.76 -30.39
N GLN A 510 -17.90 -8.20 -29.33
CA GLN A 510 -18.41 -6.85 -29.34
C GLN A 510 -17.26 -5.86 -29.12
N HIS A 511 -17.60 -4.57 -29.10
CA HIS A 511 -16.63 -3.49 -29.12
C HIS A 511 -15.61 -3.54 -27.96
N LYS A 512 -16.05 -3.73 -26.71
CA LYS A 512 -15.17 -3.75 -25.53
C LYS A 512 -14.09 -4.83 -25.65
N ASN A 513 -14.52 -6.07 -25.87
CA ASN A 513 -13.62 -7.22 -25.93
C ASN A 513 -12.73 -7.22 -27.18
N LEU A 514 -13.17 -6.56 -28.26
CA LEU A 514 -12.35 -6.39 -29.46
C LEU A 514 -11.08 -5.59 -29.18
N LEU A 515 -11.10 -4.65 -28.22
CA LEU A 515 -9.89 -3.91 -27.82
C LEU A 515 -8.87 -4.85 -27.18
N ILE A 516 -9.31 -5.71 -26.27
CA ILE A 516 -8.48 -6.73 -25.59
C ILE A 516 -7.94 -7.76 -26.58
N LEU A 517 -8.72 -8.07 -27.63
CA LEU A 517 -8.27 -8.96 -28.70
C LEU A 517 -7.10 -8.38 -29.50
N TYR A 518 -7.06 -7.06 -29.72
CA TYR A 518 -5.92 -6.42 -30.36
C TYR A 518 -4.66 -6.57 -29.51
N ASP A 519 -4.78 -6.34 -28.21
CA ASP A 519 -3.68 -6.46 -27.24
C ASP A 519 -3.12 -7.90 -27.28
N ALA A 520 -3.97 -8.93 -27.16
CA ALA A 520 -3.56 -10.33 -27.25
C ALA A 520 -2.88 -10.68 -28.59
N ILE A 521 -3.37 -10.18 -29.73
CA ILE A 521 -2.72 -10.41 -31.03
C ILE A 521 -1.34 -9.71 -31.09
N GLY A 522 -1.23 -8.52 -30.52
CA GLY A 522 0.03 -7.79 -30.39
C GLY A 522 1.05 -8.57 -29.56
N THR A 523 0.64 -9.01 -28.37
CA THR A 523 1.44 -9.84 -27.47
C THR A 523 1.89 -11.13 -28.14
N LEU A 524 0.98 -11.87 -28.79
CA LEU A 524 1.34 -13.06 -29.57
C LEU A 524 2.43 -12.77 -30.61
N ALA A 525 2.30 -11.66 -31.34
CA ALA A 525 3.25 -11.27 -32.38
C ALA A 525 4.64 -10.96 -31.79
N ASP A 526 4.70 -10.28 -30.65
CA ASP A 526 5.95 -10.01 -29.93
C ASP A 526 6.57 -11.31 -29.39
N SER A 527 5.76 -12.21 -28.82
CA SER A 527 6.19 -13.50 -28.25
C SER A 527 6.75 -14.50 -29.27
N VAL A 528 6.11 -14.64 -30.44
CA VAL A 528 6.56 -15.61 -31.47
C VAL A 528 7.50 -15.00 -32.51
N GLY A 529 7.50 -13.68 -32.64
CA GLY A 529 8.30 -12.91 -33.57
C GLY A 529 8.19 -13.42 -35.02
N HIS A 530 9.35 -13.61 -35.66
CA HIS A 530 9.45 -13.98 -37.08
C HIS A 530 8.77 -15.31 -37.45
N HIS A 531 8.41 -16.17 -36.49
CA HIS A 531 7.66 -17.40 -36.76
C HIS A 531 6.24 -17.13 -37.30
N LEU A 532 5.71 -15.93 -37.05
CA LEU A 532 4.43 -15.47 -37.61
C LEU A 532 4.51 -15.19 -39.11
N ASN A 533 5.72 -14.96 -39.66
CA ASN A 533 5.95 -14.64 -41.07
C ASN A 533 5.84 -15.89 -41.98
N LYS A 534 4.63 -16.47 -42.04
CA LYS A 534 4.27 -17.51 -42.99
C LYS A 534 3.06 -17.08 -43.82
N PRO A 535 3.01 -17.40 -45.13
CA PRO A 535 1.91 -17.00 -45.99
C PRO A 535 0.52 -17.40 -45.48
N GLU A 536 0.41 -18.59 -44.88
CA GLU A 536 -0.83 -19.12 -44.30
C GLU A 536 -1.34 -18.28 -43.12
N TYR A 537 -0.46 -17.85 -42.22
CA TYR A 537 -0.83 -17.04 -41.05
C TYR A 537 -1.15 -15.60 -41.46
N ILE A 538 -0.35 -15.01 -42.36
CA ILE A 538 -0.58 -13.66 -42.87
C ILE A 538 -1.94 -13.57 -43.59
N GLN A 539 -2.27 -14.56 -44.42
CA GLN A 539 -3.55 -14.60 -45.14
C GLN A 539 -4.76 -14.76 -44.22
N MET A 540 -4.56 -15.32 -43.02
CA MET A 540 -5.60 -15.49 -42.02
C MET A 540 -5.78 -14.23 -41.16
N LEU A 541 -4.67 -13.65 -40.67
CA LEU A 541 -4.67 -12.57 -39.68
C LEU A 541 -4.87 -11.17 -40.28
N MET A 542 -4.26 -10.89 -41.43
CA MET A 542 -4.29 -9.52 -41.99
C MET A 542 -5.68 -9.07 -42.47
N PRO A 543 -6.53 -9.91 -43.10
CA PRO A 543 -7.86 -9.47 -43.55
C PRO A 543 -8.75 -8.86 -42.46
N PRO A 544 -8.97 -9.49 -41.27
CA PRO A 544 -9.80 -8.88 -40.22
C PRO A 544 -9.18 -7.60 -39.64
N LEU A 545 -7.86 -7.54 -39.45
CA LEU A 545 -7.17 -6.33 -38.98
C LEU A 545 -7.36 -5.16 -39.95
N ILE A 546 -7.15 -5.40 -41.25
CA ILE A 546 -7.32 -4.37 -42.28
C ILE A 546 -8.80 -3.98 -42.45
N GLN A 547 -9.73 -4.92 -42.24
CA GLN A 547 -11.16 -4.60 -42.22
C GLN A 547 -11.48 -3.60 -41.11
N LYS A 548 -11.00 -3.84 -39.88
CA LYS A 548 -11.18 -2.93 -38.74
C LYS A 548 -10.46 -1.60 -38.95
N TRP A 549 -9.24 -1.64 -39.46
CA TRP A 549 -8.47 -0.46 -39.86
C TRP A 549 -9.28 0.46 -40.77
N ASN A 550 -9.88 -0.08 -41.82
CA ASN A 550 -10.65 0.72 -42.78
C ASN A 550 -12.00 1.22 -42.22
N GLN A 551 -12.52 0.63 -41.14
CA GLN A 551 -13.77 1.01 -40.52
C GLN A 551 -13.61 2.19 -39.55
N LEU A 552 -12.51 2.21 -38.79
CA LEU A 552 -12.23 3.26 -37.81
C LEU A 552 -11.90 4.58 -38.50
N LYS A 553 -12.32 5.69 -37.89
CA LYS A 553 -11.96 7.05 -38.35
C LYS A 553 -10.65 7.50 -37.71
N ASP A 554 -10.08 8.58 -38.22
CA ASP A 554 -8.81 9.12 -37.70
C ASP A 554 -8.97 9.74 -36.30
N GLU A 555 -10.19 10.16 -35.93
CA GLU A 555 -10.49 10.74 -34.62
C GLU A 555 -10.93 9.70 -33.57
N ASP A 556 -10.96 8.42 -33.95
CA ASP A 556 -11.44 7.33 -33.11
C ASP A 556 -10.34 6.86 -32.15
N LYS A 557 -10.66 6.73 -30.86
CA LYS A 557 -9.70 6.30 -29.83
C LYS A 557 -9.37 4.82 -29.93
N ASP A 558 -10.25 4.02 -30.50
CA ASP A 558 -10.02 2.59 -30.78
C ASP A 558 -8.86 2.36 -31.75
N LEU A 559 -8.41 3.42 -32.43
CA LEU A 559 -7.27 3.33 -33.30
C LEU A 559 -5.98 3.04 -32.52
N PHE A 560 -5.88 3.39 -31.22
CA PHE A 560 -4.65 3.16 -30.44
C PHE A 560 -4.35 1.67 -30.24
N PRO A 561 -5.25 0.84 -29.68
CA PRO A 561 -4.97 -0.59 -29.50
C PRO A 561 -4.74 -1.31 -30.84
N LEU A 562 -5.47 -0.92 -31.89
CA LEU A 562 -5.25 -1.47 -33.23
C LEU A 562 -3.88 -1.08 -33.83
N LEU A 563 -3.42 0.16 -33.60
CA LEU A 563 -2.10 0.61 -34.05
C LEU A 563 -0.98 -0.10 -33.31
N GLU A 564 -1.11 -0.31 -32.01
CA GLU A 564 -0.16 -1.06 -31.19
C GLU A 564 -0.06 -2.51 -31.66
N CYS A 565 -1.20 -3.18 -31.84
CA CYS A 565 -1.26 -4.50 -32.44
C CYS A 565 -0.59 -4.55 -33.83
N LEU A 566 -0.90 -3.59 -34.72
CA LEU A 566 -0.28 -3.52 -36.04
C LEU A 566 1.23 -3.23 -35.99
N SER A 567 1.73 -2.50 -35.00
CA SER A 567 3.18 -2.27 -34.78
C SER A 567 3.89 -3.59 -34.45
N SER A 568 3.39 -4.36 -33.49
CA SER A 568 3.96 -5.67 -33.13
C SER A 568 3.84 -6.66 -34.30
N VAL A 569 2.69 -6.72 -34.97
CA VAL A 569 2.49 -7.57 -36.15
C VAL A 569 3.40 -7.18 -37.31
N ALA A 570 3.57 -5.90 -37.61
CA ALA A 570 4.48 -5.45 -38.68
C ALA A 570 5.93 -5.85 -38.38
N THR A 571 6.35 -5.73 -37.12
CA THR A 571 7.69 -6.13 -36.66
C THR A 571 7.90 -7.64 -36.78
N ALA A 572 6.93 -8.44 -36.37
CA ALA A 572 6.96 -9.90 -36.49
C ALA A 572 6.94 -10.38 -37.95
N LEU A 573 6.15 -9.73 -38.81
CA LEU A 573 6.01 -10.12 -40.21
C LEU A 573 7.15 -9.63 -41.11
N GLN A 574 7.88 -8.58 -40.74
CA GLN A 574 8.99 -8.03 -41.51
C GLN A 574 8.60 -7.80 -42.99
N SER A 575 9.33 -8.41 -43.93
CA SER A 575 9.05 -8.33 -45.37
C SER A 575 7.68 -8.91 -45.78
N GLY A 576 7.09 -9.78 -44.95
CA GLY A 576 5.74 -10.29 -45.15
C GLY A 576 4.66 -9.21 -45.02
N PHE A 577 4.96 -8.09 -44.36
CA PHE A 577 4.05 -6.95 -44.20
C PHE A 577 4.02 -6.01 -45.42
N LEU A 578 4.95 -6.15 -46.38
CA LEU A 578 5.07 -5.27 -47.55
C LEU A 578 3.76 -5.05 -48.35
N PRO A 579 2.88 -6.04 -48.54
CA PRO A 579 1.61 -5.82 -49.26
C PRO A 579 0.64 -4.86 -48.54
N TYR A 580 0.84 -4.62 -47.25
CA TYR A 580 -0.04 -3.83 -46.38
C TYR A 580 0.60 -2.52 -45.91
N CYS A 581 1.93 -2.36 -46.09
CA CYS A 581 2.68 -1.27 -45.49
C CYS A 581 2.31 0.11 -46.04
N GLU A 582 2.03 0.24 -47.34
CA GLU A 582 1.75 1.54 -47.97
C GLU A 582 0.53 2.28 -47.37
N PRO A 583 -0.68 1.69 -47.30
CA PRO A 583 -1.84 2.37 -46.71
C PRO A 583 -1.70 2.59 -45.20
N VAL A 584 -1.05 1.65 -44.48
CA VAL A 584 -0.78 1.79 -43.04
C VAL A 584 0.15 2.98 -42.81
N TYR A 585 1.28 3.01 -43.52
CA TYR A 585 2.26 4.09 -43.47
C TYR A 585 1.63 5.44 -43.81
N GLN A 586 0.93 5.56 -44.94
CA GLN A 586 0.30 6.83 -45.36
C GLN A 586 -0.67 7.37 -44.31
N ARG A 587 -1.48 6.52 -43.68
CA ARG A 587 -2.40 6.97 -42.63
C ARG A 587 -1.64 7.44 -41.39
N CYS A 588 -0.62 6.72 -40.96
CA CYS A 588 0.21 7.12 -39.81
C CYS A 588 0.88 8.46 -40.07
N VAL A 589 1.45 8.66 -41.26
CA VAL A 589 2.00 9.96 -41.69
C VAL A 589 0.94 11.05 -41.63
N ASN A 590 -0.26 10.80 -42.15
CA ASN A 590 -1.35 11.78 -42.11
C ASN A 590 -1.79 12.11 -40.69
N LEU A 591 -1.86 11.13 -39.79
CA LEU A 591 -2.18 11.32 -38.37
C LEU A 591 -1.10 12.20 -37.72
N VAL A 592 0.16 11.84 -37.87
CA VAL A 592 1.32 12.59 -37.37
C VAL A 592 1.33 14.02 -37.92
N GLN A 593 1.16 14.19 -39.23
CA GLN A 593 1.11 15.51 -39.87
C GLN A 593 -0.07 16.34 -39.39
N LYS A 594 -1.27 15.75 -39.20
CA LYS A 594 -2.43 16.46 -38.63
C LYS A 594 -2.16 16.89 -37.19
N THR A 595 -1.63 16.01 -36.34
CA THR A 595 -1.26 16.30 -34.95
C THR A 595 -0.23 17.42 -34.87
N LEU A 596 0.72 17.47 -35.81
CA LEU A 596 1.79 18.48 -35.82
C LEU A 596 1.37 19.80 -36.48
N ALA A 597 0.56 19.75 -37.55
CA ALA A 597 0.04 20.93 -38.25
C ALA A 597 -1.01 21.69 -37.43
N GLN A 598 -1.68 21.02 -36.48
CA GLN A 598 -2.58 21.65 -35.53
C GLN A 598 -1.86 22.48 -34.45
N ALA A 599 -0.52 22.56 -34.48
CA ALA A 599 0.30 23.44 -33.64
C ALA A 599 -0.22 23.55 -32.20
N MET A 600 0.21 22.61 -31.35
CA MET A 600 -0.16 22.47 -29.93
C MET A 600 -1.42 21.64 -29.69
N ASP A 601 -1.39 20.35 -30.01
CA ASP A 601 -2.13 19.43 -29.14
C ASP A 601 -1.29 19.12 -27.89
N LYS A 602 -1.93 19.12 -26.73
CA LYS A 602 -1.27 19.15 -25.41
C LYS A 602 -0.78 17.77 -24.94
N MET A 603 -1.10 16.70 -25.68
CA MET A 603 -0.95 15.30 -25.23
C MET A 603 0.40 14.70 -25.70
N PRO A 604 1.37 14.47 -24.80
CA PRO A 604 2.66 13.84 -25.12
C PRO A 604 2.54 12.42 -25.72
N GLU A 605 1.53 11.66 -25.32
CA GLU A 605 1.34 10.23 -25.62
C GLU A 605 1.18 9.98 -27.13
N VAL A 606 0.37 10.79 -27.81
CA VAL A 606 0.17 10.68 -29.27
C VAL A 606 1.49 10.85 -30.03
N ARG A 607 2.35 11.75 -29.56
CA ARG A 607 3.68 11.96 -30.17
C ARG A 607 4.59 10.77 -29.90
N GLN A 608 4.60 10.26 -28.67
CA GLN A 608 5.42 9.13 -28.28
C GLN A 608 5.19 7.90 -29.17
N SER A 609 3.95 7.46 -29.35
CA SER A 609 3.67 6.25 -30.13
C SER A 609 3.75 6.44 -31.63
N SER A 610 3.48 7.65 -32.09
CA SER A 610 3.79 8.03 -33.46
C SER A 610 5.27 7.86 -33.79
N PHE A 611 6.17 8.23 -32.86
CA PHE A 611 7.61 8.07 -33.04
C PHE A 611 8.05 6.61 -32.95
N ALA A 612 7.49 5.81 -32.04
CA ALA A 612 7.73 4.36 -32.01
C ALA A 612 7.36 3.72 -33.36
N LEU A 613 6.16 4.00 -33.86
CA LEU A 613 5.72 3.45 -35.14
C LEU A 613 6.60 3.94 -36.31
N LEU A 614 7.04 5.20 -36.30
CA LEU A 614 7.97 5.72 -37.31
C LEU A 614 9.29 4.93 -37.33
N GLY A 615 9.86 4.62 -36.17
CA GLY A 615 11.09 3.82 -36.10
C GLY A 615 10.86 2.36 -36.55
N ASP A 616 9.72 1.75 -36.20
CA ASP A 616 9.39 0.40 -36.66
C ASP A 616 9.19 0.33 -38.18
N LEU A 617 8.47 1.29 -38.76
CA LEU A 617 8.29 1.39 -40.21
C LEU A 617 9.59 1.72 -40.93
N THR A 618 10.51 2.43 -40.27
CA THR A 618 11.86 2.69 -40.78
C THR A 618 12.65 1.39 -40.87
N LYS A 619 12.57 0.50 -39.88
CA LYS A 619 13.18 -0.84 -39.95
C LYS A 619 12.52 -1.71 -41.01
N ALA A 620 11.18 -1.73 -41.07
CA ALA A 620 10.42 -2.69 -41.87
C ALA A 620 10.34 -2.31 -43.36
N CYS A 621 10.18 -1.02 -43.70
CA CYS A 621 9.84 -0.58 -45.06
C CYS A 621 10.37 0.82 -45.41
N PHE A 622 11.67 1.07 -45.17
CA PHE A 622 12.32 2.37 -45.34
C PHE A 622 12.08 3.07 -46.69
N GLN A 623 11.90 2.33 -47.80
CA GLN A 623 11.66 2.95 -49.11
C GLN A 623 10.42 3.87 -49.15
N HIS A 624 9.43 3.62 -48.29
CA HIS A 624 8.24 4.47 -48.16
C HIS A 624 8.43 5.60 -47.14
N VAL A 625 9.37 5.43 -46.21
CA VAL A 625 9.72 6.44 -45.19
C VAL A 625 10.62 7.53 -45.76
N LYS A 626 11.60 7.14 -46.57
CA LYS A 626 12.64 8.01 -47.13
C LYS A 626 12.13 9.33 -47.74
N PRO A 627 11.04 9.37 -48.53
CA PRO A 627 10.53 10.61 -49.11
C PRO A 627 10.06 11.66 -48.09
N CYS A 628 9.73 11.23 -46.87
CA CYS A 628 9.16 12.09 -45.81
C CYS A 628 10.19 12.54 -44.77
N ILE A 629 11.43 12.04 -44.82
CA ILE A 629 12.48 12.32 -43.82
C ILE A 629 12.78 13.82 -43.68
N ALA A 630 12.72 14.56 -44.79
CA ALA A 630 12.94 16.01 -44.79
C ALA A 630 11.91 16.76 -43.94
N ASP A 631 10.67 16.26 -43.87
CA ASP A 631 9.61 16.84 -43.05
C ASP A 631 9.72 16.36 -41.59
N PHE A 632 10.07 15.08 -41.37
CA PHE A 632 10.10 14.47 -40.03
C PHE A 632 11.30 14.85 -39.15
N MET A 633 12.49 15.03 -39.72
CA MET A 633 13.69 15.34 -38.92
C MET A 633 13.56 16.64 -38.08
N PRO A 634 13.00 17.75 -38.60
CA PRO A 634 12.66 18.92 -37.79
C PRO A 634 11.71 18.64 -36.63
N ILE A 635 10.73 17.74 -36.84
CA ILE A 635 9.75 17.37 -35.83
C ILE A 635 10.43 16.56 -34.72
N LEU A 636 11.16 15.50 -35.09
CA LEU A 636 11.90 14.66 -34.15
C LEU A 636 12.89 15.50 -33.34
N GLY A 637 13.64 16.38 -34.00
CA GLY A 637 14.57 17.30 -33.35
C GLY A 637 13.93 18.30 -32.41
N SER A 638 12.66 18.69 -32.60
CA SER A 638 11.94 19.56 -31.64
C SER A 638 11.32 18.80 -30.47
N ASN A 639 11.28 17.46 -30.54
CA ASN A 639 10.78 16.58 -29.48
C ASN A 639 11.88 15.86 -28.69
N LEU A 640 13.15 16.21 -28.90
CA LEU A 640 14.26 15.88 -28.00
C LEU A 640 14.24 16.74 -26.73
N ASN A 641 13.06 16.84 -26.10
CA ASN A 641 12.85 17.54 -24.84
C ASN A 641 12.78 16.52 -23.69
N PRO A 642 13.80 16.42 -22.83
CA PRO A 642 13.85 15.43 -21.77
C PRO A 642 12.95 15.77 -20.56
N GLU A 643 12.14 16.84 -20.61
CA GLU A 643 10.99 17.03 -19.70
C GLU A 643 9.84 16.03 -20.00
N LEU A 644 9.76 15.55 -21.24
CA LEU A 644 8.82 14.52 -21.67
C LEU A 644 9.63 13.26 -22.00
N ILE A 645 10.06 12.54 -20.96
CA ILE A 645 11.03 11.44 -21.02
C ILE A 645 10.68 10.43 -22.12
N SER A 646 9.45 9.91 -22.12
CA SER A 646 9.06 8.82 -23.01
C SER A 646 8.88 9.27 -24.46
N VAL A 647 8.39 10.50 -24.70
CA VAL A 647 8.38 11.13 -26.03
C VAL A 647 9.80 11.31 -26.55
N CYS A 648 10.69 11.84 -25.70
CA CYS A 648 12.10 12.08 -26.02
C CYS A 648 12.82 10.76 -26.33
N ASN A 649 12.50 9.70 -25.59
CA ASN A 649 13.04 8.36 -25.80
C ASN A 649 12.69 7.83 -27.19
N ASN A 650 11.41 7.81 -27.53
CA ASN A 650 10.97 7.28 -28.82
C ASN A 650 11.41 8.15 -30.00
N ALA A 651 11.44 9.48 -29.83
CA ALA A 651 12.00 10.38 -30.84
C ALA A 651 13.50 10.10 -31.07
N THR A 652 14.26 9.91 -29.99
CA THR A 652 15.69 9.57 -30.03
C THR A 652 15.92 8.24 -30.73
N TRP A 653 15.16 7.22 -30.37
CA TRP A 653 15.26 5.90 -30.98
C TRP A 653 14.89 5.93 -32.48
N ALA A 654 13.80 6.60 -32.86
CA ALA A 654 13.39 6.74 -34.26
C ALA A 654 14.45 7.46 -35.11
N ILE A 655 15.11 8.49 -34.59
CA ILE A 655 16.25 9.14 -35.26
C ILE A 655 17.38 8.14 -35.50
N GLY A 656 17.66 7.26 -34.54
CA GLY A 656 18.70 6.23 -34.67
C GLY A 656 18.42 5.25 -35.80
N GLU A 657 17.21 4.70 -35.85
CA GLU A 657 16.78 3.81 -36.92
C GLU A 657 16.83 4.51 -38.30
N ILE A 658 16.44 5.78 -38.37
CA ILE A 658 16.54 6.59 -39.59
C ILE A 658 18.00 6.77 -40.00
N SER A 659 18.89 7.08 -39.05
CA SER A 659 20.32 7.26 -39.32
C SER A 659 20.95 6.02 -39.94
N ILE A 660 20.64 4.83 -39.40
CA ILE A 660 21.13 3.56 -39.95
C ILE A 660 20.72 3.40 -41.41
N GLN A 661 19.45 3.65 -41.73
CA GLN A 661 18.90 3.45 -43.07
C GLN A 661 19.33 4.53 -44.08
N MET A 662 19.50 5.78 -43.62
CA MET A 662 19.94 6.91 -44.45
C MET A 662 21.45 6.87 -44.75
N GLY A 663 22.27 6.32 -43.86
CA GLY A 663 23.73 6.33 -43.98
C GLY A 663 24.28 7.74 -44.20
N SER A 664 25.11 7.93 -45.24
CA SER A 664 25.74 9.23 -45.53
C SER A 664 24.75 10.35 -45.88
N GLU A 665 23.54 10.01 -46.33
CA GLU A 665 22.51 10.99 -46.67
C GLU A 665 21.90 11.66 -45.42
N MET A 666 22.21 11.17 -44.21
CA MET A 666 21.78 11.77 -42.94
C MET A 666 22.49 13.10 -42.63
N GLN A 667 23.62 13.38 -43.29
CA GLN A 667 24.50 14.52 -43.02
C GLN A 667 23.80 15.89 -42.85
N PRO A 668 22.78 16.26 -43.63
CA PRO A 668 22.11 17.55 -43.49
C PRO A 668 21.34 17.71 -42.16
N TYR A 669 20.95 16.62 -41.53
CA TYR A 669 20.08 16.62 -40.34
C TYR A 669 20.85 16.47 -39.02
N ILE A 670 22.11 16.01 -39.06
CA ILE A 670 22.93 15.76 -37.86
C ILE A 670 23.01 17.01 -36.96
N ALA A 671 23.23 18.18 -37.55
CA ALA A 671 23.37 19.43 -36.80
C ALA A 671 22.12 19.81 -36.00
N MET A 672 20.94 19.30 -36.39
CA MET A 672 19.67 19.59 -35.74
C MET A 672 19.45 18.76 -34.47
N VAL A 673 20.02 17.56 -34.41
CA VAL A 673 19.76 16.58 -33.34
C VAL A 673 20.96 16.36 -32.42
N LEU A 674 22.19 16.43 -32.94
CA LEU A 674 23.39 16.02 -32.22
C LEU A 674 23.66 16.83 -30.95
N HIS A 675 23.43 18.14 -30.97
CA HIS A 675 23.62 18.97 -29.78
C HIS A 675 22.71 18.54 -28.63
N GLN A 676 21.44 18.26 -28.94
CA GLN A 676 20.43 17.87 -27.95
C GLN A 676 20.71 16.47 -27.41
N LEU A 677 21.12 15.53 -28.26
CA LEU A 677 21.55 14.17 -27.83
C LEU A 677 22.76 14.22 -26.88
N VAL A 678 23.72 15.11 -27.14
CA VAL A 678 24.89 15.30 -26.25
C VAL A 678 24.48 15.93 -24.92
N GLU A 679 23.46 16.79 -24.90
CA GLU A 679 22.93 17.35 -23.66
C GLU A 679 22.20 16.29 -22.83
N ILE A 680 21.33 15.49 -23.47
CA ILE A 680 20.54 14.43 -22.82
C ILE A 680 21.45 13.37 -22.18
N ILE A 681 22.47 12.88 -22.89
CA ILE A 681 23.36 11.83 -22.38
C ILE A 681 24.19 12.27 -21.16
N ASN A 682 24.40 13.58 -20.98
CA ASN A 682 25.13 14.14 -19.85
C ASN A 682 24.21 14.71 -18.76
N ARG A 683 22.88 14.57 -18.90
CA ARG A 683 21.91 15.11 -17.95
C ARG A 683 21.78 14.19 -16.71
N PRO A 684 21.93 14.71 -15.49
CA PRO A 684 21.76 13.92 -14.26
C PRO A 684 20.31 13.49 -14.07
N ASN A 685 20.09 12.37 -13.38
CA ASN A 685 18.76 11.78 -13.08
C ASN A 685 17.93 11.46 -14.34
N THR A 686 18.59 11.06 -15.42
CA THR A 686 17.92 10.61 -16.65
C THR A 686 17.70 9.10 -16.57
N PRO A 687 16.49 8.58 -16.90
CA PRO A 687 16.23 7.15 -16.90
C PRO A 687 17.19 6.36 -17.79
N LYS A 688 17.52 5.14 -17.36
CA LYS A 688 18.48 4.25 -18.03
C LYS A 688 18.13 4.03 -19.50
N THR A 689 16.87 3.75 -19.80
CA THR A 689 16.34 3.51 -21.15
C THR A 689 16.61 4.68 -22.11
N LEU A 690 16.36 5.91 -21.66
CA LEU A 690 16.64 7.11 -22.46
C LEU A 690 18.14 7.31 -22.67
N LEU A 691 18.98 7.02 -21.67
CA LEU A 691 20.45 7.11 -21.82
C LEU A 691 20.99 6.08 -22.82
N GLU A 692 20.51 4.85 -22.78
CA GLU A 692 20.90 3.77 -23.70
C GLU A 692 20.53 4.10 -25.15
N ASN A 693 19.29 4.54 -25.39
CA ASN A 693 18.85 4.98 -26.71
C ASN A 693 19.63 6.20 -27.19
N THR A 694 19.86 7.19 -26.33
CA THR A 694 20.65 8.39 -26.68
C THR A 694 22.08 8.04 -27.05
N GLY A 695 22.73 7.14 -26.30
CA GLY A 695 24.07 6.65 -26.59
C GLY A 695 24.14 5.95 -27.95
N THR A 696 23.16 5.09 -28.22
CA THR A 696 23.07 4.31 -29.47
C THR A 696 22.82 5.20 -30.67
N THR A 697 21.80 6.06 -30.62
CA THR A 697 21.47 7.01 -31.68
C THR A 697 22.62 7.96 -31.97
N ARG A 698 23.30 8.47 -30.92
CA ARG A 698 24.48 9.33 -31.08
C ARG A 698 25.63 8.63 -31.80
N TRP A 699 25.82 7.33 -31.60
CA TRP A 699 26.85 6.56 -32.31
C TRP A 699 26.48 6.31 -33.77
N GLN A 700 25.17 6.16 -34.06
CA GLN A 700 24.64 5.94 -35.41
C GLN A 700 24.65 7.21 -36.28
N CYS A 701 24.52 8.40 -35.67
CA CYS A 701 24.61 9.72 -36.32
C CYS A 701 26.06 10.17 -36.50
#